data_AF-A0A4R4BMI4-F1
#
_entry.id   AF-A0A4R4BMI4-F1
#
_cell.length_a   1.000
_cell.length_b   1.000
_cell.length_c   1.000
_cell.angle_alpha   90.00
_cell.angle_beta   90.00
_cell.angle_gamma   90.00
#
_symmetry.space_group_name_H-M   'P 1'
#
loop_
_entity.id
_entity.type
_entity.pdbx_description
1 polymer ?
#
loop_
_entity_poly.entity_id
_entity_poly.type
_entity_poly.pdbx_seq_one_letter_code
_entity_poly.pdbx_strand_id
1 'polypeptide(L)'
;MPESGYDMVMDQGADLYTILRLYATKYKTPTIGVATFISFLEKYAKHYAQEREDLAFWAVDTGRKIWAELPKLAEEGKIKLHTDEKGTLITIPQFYLDVLQQAYKRIEDTSELPLPDEGSLQIKLPPDMLKTVNLEIDLPLLVANPPVGPLPVYKLVFPESFATALIPGAFFARRLLEIALLKLRHYLRNHNNKEYIQHKLAPAFMGKESLLKDALNQLLIRPLDALREMERAGDFSFPFWAYLTSQVKNDIKKKNDFLPEDIAALEAAYIIDVYNNYYKGKVTRQKEAENAFRNLENQLDKPPYCYTLDDIIRFTDSKGVPLLGQYSQEALEEYLKRKTTHAEKDSLPELLIVHGASGEKWFVKKSKLLPLCFKLLGEARPRIRNTLSQRWFKLLKEYQEEPAMHDPEAYEAELWDITQRLYPTLVSVLKDPQLYLVHEELERSEKGLPEQTRLFYKGALVPLSELLLLRQKDLLADVRMLLPFWYSIPMLVALISFFKRKKSKAKNRQSAPSSADTEMEKDGAPQERTAKKHDRSRELRSVAETTKTRLIPPGYTLDSYMDSLLEKWNRLINPQAKENLTEDVRALTRDYLRKTIRSLRHAPFTQERLNTLAETLVDSPALQKIPNRDALKIYIQLYMAKLLLEESFGKI
;
A
#
# COMPACT_ATOMS: atom_id res chain seq x y z
N MET A 1 9.80 -41.62 -13.26
CA MET A 1 9.88 -43.07 -13.47
C MET A 1 11.32 -43.48 -13.25
N PRO A 2 11.61 -44.27 -12.21
CA PRO A 2 12.61 -45.31 -12.29
C PRO A 2 11.92 -46.60 -12.78
N GLU A 3 12.62 -47.33 -13.62
CA GLU A 3 12.15 -48.54 -14.28
C GLU A 3 11.86 -49.66 -13.27
N SER A 4 10.83 -50.42 -13.60
CA SER A 4 10.36 -51.62 -12.92
C SER A 4 11.43 -52.71 -12.97
N GLY A 5 12.17 -52.90 -11.88
CA GLY A 5 13.06 -54.04 -11.66
C GLY A 5 12.30 -55.34 -11.37
N TYR A 6 11.50 -55.80 -12.33
CA TYR A 6 10.84 -57.11 -12.30
C TYR A 6 10.92 -57.80 -13.68
N ASP A 7 12.12 -57.82 -14.24
CA ASP A 7 12.58 -59.03 -14.90
C ASP A 7 13.34 -59.82 -13.83
N MET A 8 12.90 -61.04 -13.52
CA MET A 8 13.75 -61.99 -12.78
C MET A 8 14.84 -62.52 -13.71
N VAL A 9 15.69 -61.60 -14.21
CA VAL A 9 17.04 -61.95 -14.61
C VAL A 9 17.78 -62.23 -13.30
N MET A 10 18.06 -63.51 -13.05
CA MET A 10 18.85 -63.99 -11.93
C MET A 10 20.30 -63.58 -12.13
N ASP A 11 20.66 -62.34 -11.77
CA ASP A 11 21.99 -61.81 -12.05
C ASP A 11 22.67 -61.04 -10.92
N GLN A 12 22.22 -61.17 -9.65
CA GLN A 12 22.96 -60.60 -8.51
C GLN A 12 22.93 -61.57 -7.31
N GLY A 13 24.12 -61.88 -6.78
CA GLY A 13 24.43 -63.08 -5.99
C GLY A 13 23.64 -63.32 -4.70
N ALA A 14 23.82 -64.53 -4.15
CA ALA A 14 23.23 -65.13 -2.95
C ALA A 14 23.42 -64.36 -1.61
N ASP A 15 23.07 -63.08 -1.57
CA ASP A 15 22.96 -62.29 -0.34
C ASP A 15 21.88 -62.90 0.59
N LEU A 16 22.21 -62.99 1.89
CA LEU A 16 21.35 -63.55 2.93
C LEU A 16 19.98 -62.88 2.95
N TYR A 17 19.92 -61.56 2.70
CA TYR A 17 18.66 -60.82 2.68
C TYR A 17 17.73 -61.25 1.55
N THR A 18 18.27 -61.51 0.36
CA THR A 18 17.49 -61.99 -0.80
C THR A 18 16.89 -63.37 -0.53
N ILE A 19 17.67 -64.26 0.11
CA ILE A 19 17.21 -65.60 0.50
C ILE A 19 16.15 -65.53 1.59
N LEU A 20 16.30 -64.63 2.57
CA LEU A 20 15.30 -64.38 3.61
C LEU A 20 13.98 -63.88 3.02
N ARG A 21 14.02 -62.95 2.05
CA ARG A 21 12.82 -62.50 1.32
C ARG A 21 12.16 -63.64 0.56
N LEU A 22 12.94 -64.45 -0.16
CA LEU A 22 12.43 -65.63 -0.87
C LEU A 22 11.72 -66.61 0.06
N TYR A 23 12.30 -66.89 1.23
CA TYR A 23 11.68 -67.76 2.23
C TYR A 23 10.36 -67.16 2.73
N ALA A 24 10.36 -65.89 3.14
CA ALA A 24 9.17 -65.19 3.62
C ALA A 24 8.04 -65.22 2.58
N THR A 25 8.34 -64.95 1.30
CA THR A 25 7.36 -65.00 0.21
C THR A 25 6.84 -66.41 -0.03
N LYS A 26 7.72 -67.42 -0.06
CA LYS A 26 7.34 -68.82 -0.31
C LYS A 26 6.41 -69.37 0.78
N TYR A 27 6.70 -69.05 2.04
CA TYR A 27 5.92 -69.52 3.19
C TYR A 27 4.86 -68.52 3.66
N LYS A 28 4.70 -67.37 2.98
CA LYS A 28 3.78 -66.28 3.32
C LYS A 28 3.87 -65.85 4.79
N THR A 29 5.08 -65.77 5.34
CA THR A 29 5.31 -65.45 6.75
C THR A 29 6.25 -64.26 6.89
N PRO A 30 5.85 -63.18 7.62
CA PRO A 30 6.71 -62.03 7.86
C PRO A 30 7.76 -62.28 8.95
N THR A 31 7.52 -63.29 9.79
CA THR A 31 8.35 -63.68 10.93
C THR A 31 8.92 -65.08 10.73
N ILE A 32 10.22 -65.22 10.93
CA ILE A 32 10.97 -66.46 10.67
C ILE A 32 11.81 -66.79 11.90
N GLY A 33 11.75 -68.03 12.38
CA GLY A 33 12.68 -68.52 13.39
C GLY A 33 14.08 -68.72 12.82
N VAL A 34 15.12 -68.19 13.49
CA VAL A 34 16.51 -68.33 13.01
C VAL A 34 16.89 -69.81 12.89
N ALA A 35 16.54 -70.65 13.87
CA ALA A 35 16.86 -72.08 13.85
C ALA A 35 16.18 -72.85 12.70
N THR A 36 14.91 -72.53 12.41
CA THR A 36 14.18 -73.15 11.30
C THR A 36 14.72 -72.68 9.96
N PHE A 37 15.09 -71.40 9.86
CA PHE A 37 15.71 -70.86 8.65
C PHE A 37 17.10 -71.44 8.37
N ILE A 38 17.95 -71.60 9.39
CA ILE A 38 19.26 -72.27 9.24
C ILE A 38 19.07 -73.68 8.66
N SER A 39 18.14 -74.45 9.23
CA SER A 39 17.85 -75.82 8.79
C SER A 39 17.32 -75.88 7.36
N PHE A 40 16.51 -74.88 6.96
CA PHE A 40 16.04 -74.73 5.59
C PHE A 40 17.19 -74.39 4.64
N LEU A 41 17.99 -73.37 4.97
CA LEU A 41 19.04 -72.87 4.09
C LEU A 41 20.12 -73.92 3.89
N GLU A 42 20.50 -74.65 4.93
CA GLU A 42 21.50 -75.72 4.82
C GLU A 42 21.04 -76.82 3.84
N LYS A 43 19.77 -77.26 3.93
CA LYS A 43 19.19 -78.24 3.01
C LYS A 43 19.05 -77.69 1.60
N TYR A 44 18.60 -76.45 1.47
CA TYR A 44 18.42 -75.77 0.18
C TYR A 44 19.77 -75.58 -0.53
N ALA A 45 20.78 -75.08 0.19
CA ALA A 45 22.13 -74.90 -0.32
C ALA A 45 22.77 -76.23 -0.74
N LYS A 46 22.69 -77.29 0.08
CA LYS A 46 23.23 -78.61 -0.27
C LYS A 46 22.57 -79.22 -1.51
N HIS A 47 21.28 -79.00 -1.72
CA HIS A 47 20.55 -79.53 -2.88
C HIS A 47 20.90 -78.80 -4.18
N TYR A 48 21.09 -77.48 -4.14
CA TYR A 48 21.30 -76.66 -5.33
C TYR A 48 22.76 -76.19 -5.53
N ALA A 49 23.69 -76.57 -4.66
CA ALA A 49 25.10 -76.16 -4.73
C ALA A 49 25.82 -76.56 -6.03
N GLN A 50 25.36 -77.62 -6.72
CA GLN A 50 25.95 -78.06 -7.99
C GLN A 50 25.46 -77.25 -9.20
N GLU A 51 24.24 -76.70 -9.12
CA GLU A 51 23.64 -75.89 -10.19
C GLU A 51 23.93 -74.39 -10.00
N ARG A 52 24.26 -73.99 -8.77
CA ARG A 52 24.43 -72.60 -8.36
C ARG A 52 25.60 -72.46 -7.38
N GLU A 53 26.75 -72.04 -7.92
CA GLU A 53 28.00 -71.86 -7.15
C GLU A 53 27.86 -70.83 -6.01
N ASP A 54 26.98 -69.84 -6.16
CA ASP A 54 26.69 -68.81 -5.16
C ASP A 54 26.02 -69.37 -3.89
N LEU A 55 25.25 -70.46 -4.01
CA LEU A 55 24.64 -71.15 -2.86
C LEU A 55 25.61 -72.07 -2.13
N ALA A 56 26.73 -72.46 -2.74
CA ALA A 56 27.73 -73.33 -2.13
C ALA A 56 28.35 -72.70 -0.86
N PHE A 57 28.44 -71.36 -0.81
CA PHE A 57 28.89 -70.62 0.38
C PHE A 57 28.05 -70.93 1.61
N TRP A 58 26.74 -71.17 1.45
CA TRP A 58 25.80 -71.44 2.54
C TRP A 58 25.67 -72.92 2.92
N ALA A 59 26.29 -73.85 2.18
CA ALA A 59 26.14 -75.29 2.40
C ALA A 59 26.95 -75.84 3.60
N VAL A 60 27.95 -75.09 4.08
CA VAL A 60 28.85 -75.46 5.20
C VAL A 60 28.89 -74.33 6.22
N ASP A 61 28.86 -74.67 7.52
CA ASP A 61 28.86 -73.71 8.65
C ASP A 61 27.74 -72.66 8.60
N THR A 62 26.58 -73.03 8.03
CA THR A 62 25.45 -72.16 7.73
C THR A 62 25.00 -71.34 8.94
N GLY A 63 24.91 -71.97 10.12
CA GLY A 63 24.50 -71.30 11.35
C GLY A 63 25.45 -70.19 11.77
N ARG A 64 26.77 -70.43 11.78
CA ARG A 64 27.77 -69.43 12.18
C ARG A 64 27.80 -68.25 11.21
N LYS A 65 27.65 -68.54 9.90
CA LYS A 65 27.61 -67.51 8.85
C LYS A 65 26.36 -66.63 8.95
N ILE A 66 25.18 -67.23 9.16
CA ILE A 66 23.94 -66.47 9.37
C ILE A 66 24.06 -65.56 10.59
N TRP A 67 24.56 -66.07 11.72
CA TRP A 67 24.72 -65.26 12.94
C TRP A 67 25.72 -64.11 12.81
N ALA A 68 26.70 -64.21 11.89
CA ALA A 68 27.64 -63.13 11.61
C ALA A 68 27.03 -62.01 10.74
N GLU A 69 26.05 -62.33 9.88
CA GLU A 69 25.45 -61.39 8.92
C GLU A 69 24.14 -60.75 9.42
N LEU A 70 23.34 -61.45 10.26
CA LEU A 70 22.08 -60.92 10.78
C LEU A 70 22.20 -59.57 11.52
N PRO A 71 23.22 -59.33 12.37
CA PRO A 71 23.37 -58.03 13.03
C PRO A 71 23.59 -56.88 12.04
N LYS A 72 24.37 -57.10 10.98
CA LYS A 72 24.62 -56.09 9.93
C LYS A 72 23.32 -55.72 9.23
N LEU A 73 22.50 -56.71 8.86
CA LEU A 73 21.20 -56.49 8.24
C LEU A 73 20.21 -55.78 9.18
N ALA A 74 20.33 -55.99 10.49
CA ALA A 74 19.52 -55.30 11.48
C ALA A 74 19.95 -53.83 11.67
N GLU A 75 21.26 -53.56 11.68
CA GLU A 75 21.82 -52.19 11.71
C GLU A 75 21.43 -51.38 10.47
N GLU A 76 21.39 -52.03 9.30
CA GLU A 76 20.89 -51.45 8.05
C GLU A 76 19.35 -51.25 8.03
N GLY A 77 18.63 -51.71 9.07
CA GLY A 77 17.17 -51.59 9.17
C GLY A 77 16.39 -52.53 8.24
N LYS A 78 17.05 -53.45 7.55
CA LYS A 78 16.43 -54.40 6.60
C LYS A 78 15.61 -55.49 7.30
N ILE A 79 16.00 -55.84 8.52
CA ILE A 79 15.32 -56.83 9.38
C ILE A 79 15.22 -56.32 10.81
N LYS A 80 14.29 -56.88 11.59
CA LYS A 80 14.25 -56.71 13.05
C LYS A 80 14.45 -58.05 13.73
N LEU A 81 15.37 -58.10 14.69
CA LEU A 81 15.66 -59.30 15.47
C LEU A 81 14.97 -59.19 16.82
N HIS A 82 14.15 -60.18 17.16
CA HIS A 82 13.53 -60.33 18.47
C HIS A 82 13.98 -61.64 19.09
N THR A 83 14.65 -61.58 20.24
CA THR A 83 15.07 -62.76 20.98
C THR A 83 14.21 -62.92 22.22
N ASP A 84 13.60 -64.09 22.37
CA ASP A 84 12.78 -64.48 23.52
C ASP A 84 13.30 -65.83 24.07
N GLU A 85 12.72 -66.32 25.18
CA GLU A 85 13.09 -67.62 25.80
C GLU A 85 12.98 -68.81 24.83
N LYS A 86 12.15 -68.68 23.79
CA LYS A 86 11.92 -69.70 22.75
C LYS A 86 12.90 -69.62 21.57
N GLY A 87 13.80 -68.64 21.56
CA GLY A 87 14.80 -68.41 20.51
C GLY A 87 14.64 -67.07 19.79
N THR A 88 15.44 -66.87 18.74
CA THR A 88 15.47 -65.62 17.97
C THR A 88 14.58 -65.69 16.74
N LEU A 89 13.77 -64.65 16.55
CA LEU A 89 12.88 -64.41 15.42
C LEU A 89 13.41 -63.26 14.57
N ILE A 90 13.33 -63.43 13.26
CA ILE A 90 13.62 -62.43 12.24
C ILE A 90 12.28 -61.91 11.71
N THR A 91 12.02 -60.61 11.83
CA THR A 91 10.90 -59.94 11.18
C THR A 91 11.43 -59.19 9.95
N ILE A 92 10.76 -59.33 8.80
CA ILE A 92 11.15 -58.67 7.55
C ILE A 92 10.11 -57.58 7.19
N PRO A 93 10.37 -56.29 7.49
CA PRO A 93 9.46 -55.20 7.17
C PRO A 93 9.07 -55.12 5.68
N GLN A 94 10.03 -55.43 4.79
CA GLN A 94 9.82 -55.38 3.33
C GLN A 94 8.76 -56.38 2.84
N PHE A 95 8.52 -57.49 3.56
CA PHE A 95 7.50 -58.47 3.19
C PHE A 95 6.11 -57.81 3.08
N TYR A 96 5.76 -56.94 4.03
CA TYR A 96 4.47 -56.25 4.04
C TYR A 96 4.30 -55.33 2.82
N LEU A 97 5.38 -54.63 2.44
CA LEU A 97 5.41 -53.79 1.25
C LEU A 97 5.25 -54.60 -0.03
N ASP A 98 5.96 -55.73 -0.15
CA ASP A 98 5.92 -56.59 -1.33
C ASP A 98 4.50 -57.18 -1.53
N VAL A 99 3.87 -57.66 -0.45
CA VAL A 99 2.48 -58.16 -0.48
C VAL A 99 1.51 -57.05 -0.90
N LEU A 100 1.66 -55.85 -0.33
CA LEU A 100 0.81 -54.72 -0.65
C LEU A 100 0.97 -54.27 -2.11
N GLN A 101 2.21 -54.17 -2.61
CA GLN A 101 2.49 -53.84 -4.01
C GLN A 101 1.91 -54.87 -4.98
N GLN A 102 2.01 -56.17 -4.67
CA GLN A 102 1.38 -57.22 -5.47
C GLN A 102 -0.14 -57.08 -5.49
N ALA A 103 -0.77 -56.74 -4.36
CA ALA A 103 -2.21 -56.51 -4.31
C ALA A 103 -2.64 -55.32 -5.19
N TYR A 104 -1.89 -54.22 -5.15
CA TYR A 104 -2.18 -53.07 -6.02
C TYR A 104 -1.96 -53.34 -7.50
N LYS A 105 -0.92 -54.10 -7.87
CA LYS A 105 -0.74 -54.56 -9.26
C LYS A 105 -1.96 -55.35 -9.75
N ARG A 106 -2.49 -56.26 -8.92
CA ARG A 106 -3.72 -57.01 -9.25
C ARG A 106 -4.94 -56.11 -9.39
N ILE A 107 -5.07 -55.06 -8.58
CA ILE A 107 -6.19 -54.11 -8.68
C ILE A 107 -6.13 -53.30 -9.98
N GLU A 108 -4.94 -52.99 -10.48
CA GLU A 108 -4.77 -52.31 -11.75
C GLU A 108 -5.22 -53.19 -12.92
N ASP A 109 -4.96 -54.49 -12.86
CA ASP A 109 -5.43 -55.47 -13.83
C ASP A 109 -6.93 -55.79 -13.66
N THR A 110 -7.42 -55.83 -12.41
CA THR A 110 -8.78 -56.21 -12.04
C THR A 110 -9.41 -55.15 -11.13
N SER A 111 -10.03 -54.16 -11.75
CA SER A 111 -10.57 -52.98 -11.06
C SER A 111 -11.82 -53.25 -10.19
N GLU A 112 -12.38 -54.47 -10.21
CA GLU A 112 -13.56 -54.85 -9.44
C GLU A 112 -13.25 -55.20 -7.97
N LEU A 113 -11.99 -55.52 -7.68
CA LEU A 113 -11.53 -55.88 -6.34
C LEU A 113 -11.56 -54.65 -5.41
N PRO A 114 -11.96 -54.75 -4.13
CA PRO A 114 -11.79 -53.69 -3.14
C PRO A 114 -10.33 -53.25 -2.97
N LEU A 115 -10.09 -52.10 -2.36
CA LEU A 115 -8.75 -51.74 -1.89
C LEU A 115 -8.27 -52.75 -0.82
N PRO A 116 -6.96 -53.03 -0.76
CA PRO A 116 -6.45 -54.09 0.09
C PRO A 116 -6.45 -53.64 1.56
N ASP A 117 -6.80 -54.55 2.45
CA ASP A 117 -6.83 -54.33 3.90
C ASP A 117 -6.13 -55.50 4.64
N GLU A 118 -6.01 -55.41 5.97
CA GLU A 118 -5.35 -56.45 6.76
C GLU A 118 -6.05 -57.82 6.64
N GLY A 119 -7.39 -57.82 6.51
CA GLY A 119 -8.19 -59.04 6.38
C GLY A 119 -8.00 -59.74 5.03
N SER A 120 -8.15 -59.01 3.93
CA SER A 120 -8.00 -59.51 2.55
C SER A 120 -6.58 -59.98 2.25
N LEU A 121 -5.56 -59.33 2.82
CA LEU A 121 -4.17 -59.74 2.68
C LEU A 121 -3.75 -60.84 3.67
N GLN A 122 -4.58 -61.14 4.68
CA GLN A 122 -4.27 -62.09 5.77
C GLN A 122 -2.97 -61.75 6.50
N ILE A 123 -2.71 -60.45 6.69
CA ILE A 123 -1.53 -59.92 7.39
C ILE A 123 -1.97 -59.05 8.57
N LYS A 124 -1.10 -58.91 9.57
CA LYS A 124 -1.25 -57.90 10.62
C LYS A 124 -0.04 -56.99 10.59
N LEU A 125 -0.25 -55.70 10.30
CA LEU A 125 0.85 -54.75 10.26
C LEU A 125 1.23 -54.32 11.68
N PRO A 126 2.54 -54.28 12.00
CA PRO A 126 3.01 -53.68 13.23
C PRO A 126 2.60 -52.20 13.35
N PRO A 127 2.24 -51.70 14.56
CA PRO A 127 1.75 -50.33 14.76
C PRO A 127 2.79 -49.25 14.46
N ASP A 128 4.08 -49.59 14.52
CA ASP A 128 5.19 -48.71 14.16
C ASP A 128 5.35 -48.51 12.64
N MET A 129 4.72 -49.37 11.82
CA MET A 129 4.72 -49.26 10.36
C MET A 129 3.41 -48.71 9.80
N LEU A 130 2.44 -48.42 10.66
CA LEU A 130 1.07 -48.11 10.28
C LEU A 130 0.60 -46.81 10.92
N LYS A 131 0.15 -45.85 10.10
CA LYS A 131 -0.58 -44.69 10.58
C LYS A 131 -2.04 -44.75 10.15
N THR A 132 -2.96 -44.69 11.10
CA THR A 132 -4.40 -44.59 10.82
C THR A 132 -4.77 -43.17 10.42
N VAL A 133 -5.59 -43.04 9.38
CA VAL A 133 -5.95 -41.80 8.70
C VAL A 133 -7.44 -41.81 8.41
N ASN A 134 -8.15 -40.75 8.80
CA ASN A 134 -9.54 -40.53 8.43
C ASN A 134 -9.62 -39.99 6.99
N LEU A 135 -10.47 -40.60 6.16
CA LEU A 135 -10.61 -40.20 4.76
C LEU A 135 -11.02 -38.72 4.59
N GLU A 136 -11.99 -38.22 5.35
CA GLU A 136 -12.54 -36.87 5.11
C GLU A 136 -11.65 -35.77 5.68
N ILE A 137 -11.01 -36.03 6.82
CA ILE A 137 -10.24 -35.02 7.56
C ILE A 137 -8.78 -35.01 7.11
N ASP A 138 -8.14 -36.18 7.02
CA ASP A 138 -6.69 -36.26 6.89
C ASP A 138 -6.23 -36.41 5.42
N LEU A 139 -7.04 -37.06 4.56
CA LEU A 139 -6.67 -37.23 3.15
C LEU A 139 -6.42 -35.90 2.41
N PRO A 140 -7.23 -34.83 2.56
CA PRO A 140 -6.94 -33.55 1.92
C PRO A 140 -5.55 -33.00 2.28
N LEU A 141 -5.12 -33.18 3.53
CA LEU A 141 -3.82 -32.74 4.02
C LEU A 141 -2.69 -33.59 3.43
N LEU A 142 -2.89 -34.90 3.31
CA LEU A 142 -1.92 -35.82 2.69
C LEU A 142 -1.81 -35.65 1.18
N VAL A 143 -2.89 -35.24 0.50
CA VAL A 143 -2.85 -34.86 -0.92
C VAL A 143 -2.09 -33.55 -1.10
N ALA A 144 -2.30 -32.58 -0.20
CA ALA A 144 -1.60 -31.29 -0.23
C ALA A 144 -0.10 -31.44 0.06
N ASN A 145 0.23 -32.27 1.05
CA ASN A 145 1.58 -32.54 1.51
C ASN A 145 1.80 -34.07 1.53
N PRO A 146 2.14 -34.67 0.37
CA PRO A 146 2.41 -36.10 0.29
C PRO A 146 3.48 -36.50 1.30
N PRO A 147 3.29 -37.61 2.03
CA PRO A 147 4.21 -38.00 3.06
C PRO A 147 5.59 -38.32 2.47
N VAL A 148 6.60 -37.61 2.96
CA VAL A 148 8.02 -37.87 2.70
C VAL A 148 8.60 -38.38 4.01
N GLY A 149 8.73 -39.70 4.17
CA GLY A 149 9.19 -40.27 5.45
C GLY A 149 9.33 -41.78 5.45
N PRO A 150 9.81 -42.35 6.58
CA PRO A 150 10.11 -43.78 6.72
C PRO A 150 8.86 -44.65 6.90
N LEU A 151 7.69 -44.05 7.15
CA LEU A 151 6.42 -44.75 7.31
C LEU A 151 5.93 -45.27 5.94
N PRO A 152 5.91 -46.59 5.73
CA PRO A 152 5.63 -47.15 4.41
C PRO A 152 4.14 -47.19 4.08
N VAL A 153 3.28 -47.33 5.10
CA VAL A 153 1.86 -47.69 4.92
C VAL A 153 0.94 -46.89 5.84
N TYR A 154 -0.21 -46.50 5.31
CA TYR A 154 -1.26 -45.76 5.99
C TYR A 154 -2.56 -46.57 5.95
N LYS A 155 -3.28 -46.64 7.07
CA LYS A 155 -4.61 -47.26 7.15
C LYS A 155 -5.67 -46.18 6.97
N LEU A 156 -6.25 -46.13 5.78
CA LEU A 156 -7.35 -45.23 5.44
C LEU A 156 -8.65 -45.81 5.96
N VAL A 157 -9.36 -45.06 6.80
CA VAL A 157 -10.65 -45.44 7.36
C VAL A 157 -11.74 -44.66 6.64
N PHE A 158 -12.69 -45.39 6.03
CA PHE A 158 -13.81 -44.78 5.32
C PHE A 158 -14.93 -44.35 6.28
N PRO A 159 -15.80 -43.41 5.88
CA PRO A 159 -16.93 -42.95 6.68
C PRO A 159 -17.84 -44.12 7.10
N GLU A 160 -18.48 -44.03 8.25
CA GLU A 160 -19.34 -45.11 8.81
C GLU A 160 -18.59 -46.44 9.04
N SER A 161 -17.26 -46.47 8.88
CA SER A 161 -16.39 -47.64 9.04
C SER A 161 -16.80 -48.86 8.20
N PHE A 162 -17.43 -48.65 7.04
CA PHE A 162 -17.84 -49.77 6.17
C PHE A 162 -16.63 -50.51 5.55
N ALA A 163 -15.48 -49.84 5.44
CA ALA A 163 -14.24 -50.39 4.90
C ALA A 163 -13.01 -49.72 5.52
N THR A 164 -11.87 -50.41 5.41
CA THR A 164 -10.55 -49.83 5.65
C THR A 164 -9.61 -50.24 4.52
N ALA A 165 -8.61 -49.41 4.19
CA ALA A 165 -7.66 -49.72 3.14
C ALA A 165 -6.23 -49.39 3.56
N LEU A 166 -5.27 -50.22 3.16
CA LEU A 166 -3.84 -50.02 3.32
C LEU A 166 -3.28 -49.29 2.09
N ILE A 167 -2.80 -48.07 2.28
CA ILE A 167 -2.30 -47.20 1.22
C ILE A 167 -0.81 -46.96 1.41
N PRO A 168 0.05 -47.26 0.42
CA PRO A 168 1.44 -46.82 0.45
C PRO A 168 1.54 -45.29 0.46
N GLY A 169 2.47 -44.72 1.22
CA GLY A 169 2.61 -43.26 1.33
C GLY A 169 2.76 -42.54 -0.01
N ALA A 170 3.46 -43.15 -0.97
CA ALA A 170 3.66 -42.60 -2.32
C ALA A 170 2.37 -42.48 -3.15
N PHE A 171 1.27 -43.12 -2.76
CA PHE A 171 0.07 -43.20 -3.59
C PHE A 171 -0.85 -41.98 -3.43
N PHE A 172 -0.74 -41.24 -2.31
CA PHE A 172 -1.62 -40.11 -1.99
C PHE A 172 -1.49 -38.90 -2.91
N ALA A 173 -0.41 -38.78 -3.69
CA ALA A 173 -0.27 -37.65 -4.59
C ALA A 173 -1.17 -37.77 -5.82
N ARG A 174 -1.30 -38.99 -6.38
CA ARG A 174 -1.96 -39.20 -7.67
C ARG A 174 -2.44 -40.64 -7.90
N ARG A 175 -1.61 -41.63 -7.56
CA ARG A 175 -1.90 -43.05 -7.89
C ARG A 175 -3.21 -43.55 -7.28
N LEU A 176 -3.54 -43.11 -6.07
CA LEU A 176 -4.80 -43.46 -5.41
C LEU A 176 -6.02 -42.97 -6.20
N LEU A 177 -5.97 -41.75 -6.74
CA LEU A 177 -7.03 -41.20 -7.59
C LEU A 177 -7.12 -41.96 -8.93
N GLU A 178 -6.00 -42.32 -9.54
CA GLU A 178 -5.99 -43.12 -10.77
C GLU A 178 -6.69 -44.46 -10.57
N ILE A 179 -6.38 -45.16 -9.47
CA ILE A 179 -7.03 -46.42 -9.10
C ILE A 179 -8.53 -46.21 -8.87
N ALA A 180 -8.92 -45.17 -8.15
CA ALA A 180 -10.33 -44.86 -7.90
C ALA A 180 -11.10 -44.59 -9.22
N LEU A 181 -10.50 -43.89 -10.18
CA LEU A 181 -11.11 -43.67 -11.50
C LEU A 181 -11.29 -44.97 -12.29
N LEU A 182 -10.35 -45.91 -12.21
CA LEU A 182 -10.48 -47.23 -12.85
C LEU A 182 -11.62 -48.06 -12.24
N LYS A 183 -11.76 -48.04 -10.91
CA LYS A 183 -12.87 -48.68 -10.18
C LYS A 183 -14.22 -48.06 -10.56
N LEU A 184 -14.32 -46.73 -10.57
CA LEU A 184 -15.53 -46.03 -10.97
C LEU A 184 -15.89 -46.32 -12.44
N ARG A 185 -14.90 -46.38 -13.34
CA ARG A 185 -15.11 -46.78 -14.73
C ARG A 185 -15.68 -48.19 -14.82
N HIS A 186 -15.19 -49.14 -14.02
CA HIS A 186 -15.72 -50.49 -13.99
C HIS A 186 -17.20 -50.49 -13.54
N TYR A 187 -17.54 -49.80 -12.45
CA TYR A 187 -18.94 -49.63 -12.02
C TYR A 187 -19.84 -49.09 -13.15
N LEU A 188 -19.39 -48.08 -13.90
CA LEU A 188 -20.16 -47.50 -14.99
C LEU A 188 -20.31 -48.44 -16.20
N ARG A 189 -19.36 -49.36 -16.43
CA ARG A 189 -19.43 -50.37 -17.48
C ARG A 189 -20.34 -51.54 -17.13
N ASN A 190 -20.56 -51.79 -15.85
CA ASN A 190 -21.38 -52.90 -15.40
C ASN A 190 -22.87 -52.57 -15.61
N HIS A 191 -23.58 -53.53 -16.22
CA HIS A 191 -25.02 -53.43 -16.52
C HIS A 191 -25.39 -52.11 -17.24
N ASN A 192 -26.50 -51.47 -16.84
CA ASN A 192 -26.97 -50.19 -17.38
C ASN A 192 -26.66 -49.03 -16.43
N ASN A 193 -25.60 -49.13 -15.63
CA ASN A 193 -25.27 -48.13 -14.61
C ASN A 193 -24.97 -46.77 -15.23
N LYS A 194 -24.29 -46.73 -16.38
CA LYS A 194 -24.01 -45.48 -17.11
C LYS A 194 -25.30 -44.76 -17.49
N GLU A 195 -26.25 -45.45 -18.15
CA GLU A 195 -27.51 -44.86 -18.61
C GLU A 195 -28.35 -44.40 -17.41
N TYR A 196 -28.40 -45.20 -16.35
CA TYR A 196 -29.07 -44.83 -15.10
C TYR A 196 -28.47 -43.56 -14.48
N ILE A 197 -27.14 -43.51 -14.31
CA ILE A 197 -26.44 -42.35 -13.76
C ILE A 197 -26.64 -41.13 -14.66
N GLN A 198 -26.52 -41.28 -15.99
CA GLN A 198 -26.76 -40.18 -16.93
C GLN A 198 -28.17 -39.61 -16.78
N HIS A 199 -29.20 -40.46 -16.69
CA HIS A 199 -30.58 -40.03 -16.47
C HIS A 199 -30.77 -39.34 -15.12
N LYS A 200 -30.10 -39.82 -14.05
CA LYS A 200 -30.14 -39.18 -12.72
C LYS A 200 -29.42 -37.84 -12.66
N LEU A 201 -28.37 -37.65 -13.45
CA LEU A 201 -27.61 -36.41 -13.51
C LEU A 201 -28.23 -35.37 -14.44
N ALA A 202 -28.98 -35.78 -15.48
CA ALA A 202 -29.55 -34.86 -16.48
C ALA A 202 -30.29 -33.64 -15.89
N PRO A 203 -31.13 -33.75 -14.83
CA PRO A 203 -31.80 -32.59 -14.24
C PRO A 203 -30.85 -31.54 -13.66
N ALA A 204 -29.68 -31.95 -13.14
CA ALA A 204 -28.69 -31.04 -12.56
C ALA A 204 -27.85 -30.31 -13.63
N PHE A 205 -27.86 -30.80 -14.88
CA PHE A 205 -27.07 -30.28 -16.00
C PHE A 205 -27.95 -29.84 -17.18
N MET A 206 -29.11 -29.26 -16.89
CA MET A 206 -30.01 -28.72 -17.92
C MET A 206 -29.29 -27.70 -18.81
N GLY A 207 -29.34 -27.88 -20.14
CA GLY A 207 -28.60 -27.07 -21.12
C GLY A 207 -27.12 -27.44 -21.28
N LYS A 208 -26.63 -28.46 -20.56
CA LYS A 208 -25.26 -29.02 -20.65
C LYS A 208 -25.28 -30.54 -20.84
N GLU A 209 -26.34 -31.08 -21.44
CA GLU A 209 -26.55 -32.52 -21.59
C GLU A 209 -25.52 -33.17 -22.51
N SER A 210 -25.07 -32.46 -23.54
CA SER A 210 -23.97 -32.91 -24.42
C SER A 210 -22.67 -33.06 -23.63
N LEU A 211 -22.30 -32.06 -22.84
CA LEU A 211 -21.12 -32.10 -21.97
C LEU A 211 -21.19 -33.23 -20.95
N LEU A 212 -22.36 -33.47 -20.36
CA LEU A 212 -22.58 -34.61 -19.47
C LEU A 212 -22.34 -35.95 -20.16
N LYS A 213 -22.90 -36.12 -21.37
CA LYS A 213 -22.72 -37.34 -22.18
C LYS A 213 -21.25 -37.52 -22.56
N ASP A 214 -20.58 -36.46 -22.98
CA ASP A 214 -19.17 -36.48 -23.38
C ASP A 214 -18.26 -36.81 -22.20
N ALA A 215 -18.49 -36.21 -21.02
CA ALA A 215 -17.72 -36.50 -19.81
C ALA A 215 -17.86 -37.97 -19.36
N LEU A 216 -19.08 -38.53 -19.38
CA LEU A 216 -19.30 -39.94 -19.09
C LEU A 216 -18.63 -40.85 -20.12
N ASN A 217 -18.70 -40.52 -21.41
CA ASN A 217 -18.01 -41.27 -22.46
C ASN A 217 -16.49 -41.21 -22.30
N GLN A 218 -15.95 -40.04 -21.98
CA GLN A 218 -14.52 -39.84 -21.75
C GLN A 218 -14.03 -40.64 -20.55
N LEU A 219 -14.78 -40.68 -19.46
CA LEU A 219 -14.45 -41.53 -18.30
C LEU A 219 -14.40 -43.03 -18.67
N LEU A 220 -15.26 -43.47 -19.59
CA LEU A 220 -15.28 -44.85 -20.07
C LEU A 220 -14.12 -45.18 -21.01
N ILE A 221 -13.70 -44.24 -21.86
CA ILE A 221 -12.67 -44.47 -22.89
C ILE A 221 -11.27 -44.14 -22.35
N ARG A 222 -11.11 -42.98 -21.72
CA ARG A 222 -9.83 -42.42 -21.23
C ARG A 222 -9.97 -41.84 -19.80
N PRO A 223 -10.12 -42.72 -18.78
CA PRO A 223 -10.32 -42.27 -17.39
C PRO A 223 -9.16 -41.40 -16.86
N LEU A 224 -7.92 -41.64 -17.30
CA LEU A 224 -6.74 -40.90 -16.85
C LEU A 224 -6.66 -39.49 -17.47
N ASP A 225 -7.28 -39.24 -18.62
CA ASP A 225 -7.38 -37.90 -19.19
C ASP A 225 -8.38 -37.04 -18.39
N ALA A 226 -9.43 -37.67 -17.86
CA ALA A 226 -10.42 -37.01 -16.99
C ALA A 226 -9.80 -36.52 -15.66
N LEU A 227 -8.65 -37.07 -15.25
CA LEU A 227 -7.88 -36.59 -14.10
C LEU A 227 -7.29 -35.19 -14.35
N ARG A 228 -6.73 -34.95 -15.54
CA ARG A 228 -6.19 -33.63 -15.91
C ARG A 228 -7.29 -32.57 -15.94
N GLU A 229 -8.50 -32.97 -16.32
CA GLU A 229 -9.67 -32.12 -16.20
C GLU A 229 -9.96 -31.83 -14.74
N MET A 230 -10.06 -32.82 -13.85
CA MET A 230 -10.28 -32.56 -12.42
C MET A 230 -9.23 -31.63 -11.78
N GLU A 231 -7.96 -31.70 -12.20
CA GLU A 231 -6.88 -30.84 -11.69
C GLU A 231 -6.98 -29.37 -12.15
N ARG A 232 -7.56 -29.12 -13.33
CA ARG A 232 -7.53 -27.81 -14.01
C ARG A 232 -8.91 -27.19 -14.29
N ALA A 233 -9.97 -27.99 -14.24
CA ALA A 233 -11.22 -27.67 -14.91
C ALA A 233 -12.14 -26.74 -14.11
N GLY A 234 -12.90 -25.97 -14.88
CA GLY A 234 -13.81 -24.93 -14.42
C GLY A 234 -15.20 -25.43 -14.05
N ASP A 235 -16.17 -24.52 -14.21
CA ASP A 235 -17.50 -24.53 -13.56
C ASP A 235 -18.39 -25.75 -13.85
N PHE A 236 -18.02 -26.64 -14.80
CA PHE A 236 -18.72 -27.90 -15.07
C PHE A 236 -18.12 -29.11 -14.35
N SER A 237 -16.79 -29.22 -14.26
CA SER A 237 -16.12 -30.44 -13.83
C SER A 237 -16.32 -30.74 -12.33
N PHE A 238 -16.15 -29.73 -11.47
CA PHE A 238 -16.34 -29.95 -10.03
C PHE A 238 -17.78 -30.34 -9.66
N PRO A 239 -18.83 -29.70 -10.20
CA PRO A 239 -20.19 -30.18 -10.03
C PRO A 239 -20.40 -31.57 -10.62
N PHE A 240 -19.90 -31.86 -11.82
CA PHE A 240 -20.03 -33.17 -12.45
C PHE A 240 -19.55 -34.29 -11.53
N TRP A 241 -18.32 -34.17 -11.01
CA TRP A 241 -17.75 -35.15 -10.10
C TRP A 241 -18.51 -35.25 -8.77
N ALA A 242 -18.93 -34.13 -8.19
CA ALA A 242 -19.67 -34.12 -6.93
C ALA A 242 -21.04 -34.82 -7.07
N TYR A 243 -21.79 -34.52 -8.14
CA TYR A 243 -23.06 -35.19 -8.39
C TYR A 243 -22.87 -36.65 -8.77
N LEU A 244 -21.87 -36.98 -9.59
CA LEU A 244 -21.57 -38.36 -9.99
C LEU A 244 -21.25 -39.24 -8.77
N THR A 245 -20.31 -38.83 -7.93
CA THR A 245 -19.94 -39.61 -6.73
C THR A 245 -21.10 -39.70 -5.74
N SER A 246 -21.89 -38.63 -5.58
CA SER A 246 -23.10 -38.65 -4.76
C SER A 246 -24.13 -39.67 -5.26
N GLN A 247 -24.41 -39.72 -6.57
CA GLN A 247 -25.35 -40.69 -7.12
C GLN A 247 -24.86 -42.13 -6.98
N VAL A 248 -23.57 -42.39 -7.20
CA VAL A 248 -22.97 -43.73 -7.01
C VAL A 248 -23.09 -44.18 -5.55
N LYS A 249 -22.74 -43.31 -4.58
CA LYS A 249 -22.88 -43.61 -3.15
C LYS A 249 -24.34 -43.93 -2.80
N ASN A 250 -25.28 -43.11 -3.27
CA ASN A 250 -26.72 -43.28 -2.99
C ASN A 250 -27.31 -44.53 -3.64
N ASP A 251 -26.78 -44.97 -4.77
CA ASP A 251 -27.22 -46.18 -5.44
C ASP A 251 -26.78 -47.44 -4.68
N ILE A 252 -25.50 -47.48 -4.28
CA ILE A 252 -24.92 -48.63 -3.57
C ILE A 252 -25.47 -48.74 -2.14
N LYS A 253 -25.59 -47.62 -1.40
CA LYS A 253 -26.08 -47.63 -0.01
C LYS A 253 -27.52 -48.13 0.16
N LYS A 254 -28.30 -48.28 -0.93
CA LYS A 254 -29.64 -48.87 -0.90
C LYS A 254 -29.62 -50.39 -0.83
N LYS A 255 -28.48 -51.03 -1.10
CA LYS A 255 -28.31 -52.49 -1.03
C LYS A 255 -28.09 -52.90 0.42
N ASN A 256 -28.68 -54.03 0.83
CA ASN A 256 -28.49 -54.58 2.17
C ASN A 256 -27.13 -55.27 2.34
N ASP A 257 -26.67 -55.96 1.30
CA ASP A 257 -25.39 -56.67 1.27
C ASP A 257 -24.51 -56.09 0.17
N PHE A 258 -23.25 -55.77 0.51
CA PHE A 258 -22.28 -55.23 -0.43
C PHE A 258 -21.44 -56.36 -1.04
N LEU A 259 -21.48 -56.46 -2.37
CA LEU A 259 -20.52 -57.27 -3.11
C LEU A 259 -19.13 -56.60 -3.11
N PRO A 260 -18.05 -57.34 -3.39
CA PRO A 260 -16.71 -56.75 -3.51
C PRO A 260 -16.66 -55.58 -4.51
N GLU A 261 -17.39 -55.68 -5.63
CA GLU A 261 -17.50 -54.62 -6.64
C GLU A 261 -18.21 -53.37 -6.10
N ASP A 262 -19.21 -53.56 -5.23
CA ASP A 262 -19.94 -52.47 -4.58
C ASP A 262 -19.04 -51.73 -3.59
N ILE A 263 -18.25 -52.46 -2.81
CA ILE A 263 -17.26 -51.87 -1.90
C ILE A 263 -16.22 -51.08 -2.72
N ALA A 264 -15.67 -51.68 -3.78
CA ALA A 264 -14.68 -51.03 -4.65
C ALA A 264 -15.22 -49.73 -5.28
N ALA A 265 -16.46 -49.73 -5.75
CA ALA A 265 -17.11 -48.56 -6.32
C ALA A 265 -17.41 -47.48 -5.26
N LEU A 266 -17.81 -47.89 -4.05
CA LEU A 266 -18.08 -46.98 -2.94
C LEU A 266 -16.81 -46.31 -2.44
N GLU A 267 -15.73 -47.07 -2.21
CA GLU A 267 -14.40 -46.57 -1.86
C GLU A 267 -13.90 -45.54 -2.88
N ALA A 268 -14.02 -45.88 -4.18
CA ALA A 268 -13.65 -45.00 -5.27
C ALA A 268 -14.44 -43.69 -5.27
N ALA A 269 -15.76 -43.75 -5.09
CA ALA A 269 -16.61 -42.56 -5.06
C ALA A 269 -16.25 -41.62 -3.90
N TYR A 270 -15.90 -42.18 -2.74
CA TYR A 270 -15.43 -41.41 -1.57
C TYR A 270 -14.07 -40.76 -1.82
N ILE A 271 -13.10 -41.50 -2.36
CA ILE A 271 -11.77 -40.96 -2.71
C ILE A 271 -11.91 -39.82 -3.73
N ILE A 272 -12.64 -40.06 -4.83
CA ILE A 272 -12.83 -39.08 -5.91
C ILE A 272 -13.46 -37.80 -5.36
N ASP A 273 -14.46 -37.91 -4.47
CA ASP A 273 -15.12 -36.75 -3.87
C ASP A 273 -14.15 -35.90 -3.03
N VAL A 274 -13.28 -36.52 -2.24
CA VAL A 274 -12.25 -35.80 -1.47
C VAL A 274 -11.26 -35.08 -2.38
N TYR A 275 -10.74 -35.75 -3.41
CA TYR A 275 -9.83 -35.12 -4.39
C TYR A 275 -10.52 -33.98 -5.16
N ASN A 276 -11.78 -34.18 -5.57
CA ASN A 276 -12.58 -33.16 -6.25
C ASN A 276 -12.72 -31.89 -5.40
N ASN A 277 -13.01 -32.04 -4.10
CA ASN A 277 -13.12 -30.91 -3.18
C ASN A 277 -11.77 -30.24 -2.92
N TYR A 278 -10.69 -31.01 -2.82
CA TYR A 278 -9.32 -30.48 -2.71
C TYR A 278 -8.94 -29.62 -3.92
N TYR A 279 -9.08 -30.15 -5.14
CA TYR A 279 -8.76 -29.41 -6.36
C TYR A 279 -9.68 -28.20 -6.57
N LYS A 280 -10.98 -28.32 -6.24
CA LYS A 280 -11.91 -27.20 -6.23
C LYS A 280 -11.41 -26.08 -5.32
N GLY A 281 -11.07 -26.41 -4.08
CA GLY A 281 -10.52 -25.44 -3.12
C GLY A 281 -9.22 -24.79 -3.62
N LYS A 282 -8.33 -25.56 -4.25
CA LYS A 282 -7.08 -25.06 -4.83
C LYS A 282 -7.33 -24.07 -5.97
N VAL A 283 -8.19 -24.41 -6.93
CA VAL A 283 -8.53 -23.55 -8.08
C VAL A 283 -9.29 -22.31 -7.62
N THR A 284 -10.22 -22.43 -6.67
CA THR A 284 -10.94 -21.28 -6.10
C THR A 284 -9.98 -20.31 -5.43
N ARG A 285 -9.05 -20.80 -4.58
CA ARG A 285 -8.03 -19.95 -3.94
C ARG A 285 -7.12 -19.27 -4.96
N GLN A 286 -6.73 -19.96 -6.04
CA GLN A 286 -5.94 -19.36 -7.11
C GLN A 286 -6.71 -18.22 -7.81
N LYS A 287 -7.98 -18.43 -8.17
CA LYS A 287 -8.83 -17.39 -8.76
C LYS A 287 -9.06 -16.21 -7.82
N GLU A 288 -9.27 -16.48 -6.52
CA GLU A 288 -9.40 -15.45 -5.49
C GLU A 288 -8.12 -14.62 -5.37
N ALA A 289 -6.95 -15.28 -5.32
CA ALA A 289 -5.66 -14.60 -5.31
C ALA A 289 -5.43 -13.75 -6.56
N GLU A 290 -5.73 -14.26 -7.76
CA GLU A 290 -5.64 -13.51 -9.02
C GLU A 290 -6.54 -12.27 -9.01
N ASN A 291 -7.79 -12.41 -8.55
CA ASN A 291 -8.72 -11.30 -8.44
C ASN A 291 -8.27 -10.29 -7.37
N ALA A 292 -7.71 -10.77 -6.25
CA ALA A 292 -7.15 -9.93 -5.21
C ALA A 292 -5.95 -9.12 -5.72
N PHE A 293 -5.07 -9.70 -6.53
CA PHE A 293 -3.99 -8.96 -7.20
C PHE A 293 -4.51 -7.92 -8.20
N ARG A 294 -5.55 -8.23 -8.97
CA ARG A 294 -6.22 -7.22 -9.83
C ARG A 294 -6.81 -6.08 -9.01
N ASN A 295 -7.41 -6.38 -7.86
CA ASN A 295 -7.92 -5.37 -6.94
C ASN A 295 -6.79 -4.52 -6.34
N LEU A 296 -5.66 -5.14 -5.97
CA LEU A 296 -4.46 -4.44 -5.53
C LEU A 296 -3.95 -3.49 -6.62
N GLU A 297 -3.88 -3.93 -7.88
CA GLU A 297 -3.52 -3.04 -9.00
C GLU A 297 -4.50 -1.87 -9.11
N ASN A 298 -5.80 -2.12 -9.02
CA ASN A 298 -6.82 -1.07 -9.05
C ASN A 298 -6.72 -0.10 -7.87
N GLN A 299 -6.29 -0.56 -6.69
CA GLN A 299 -6.05 0.30 -5.53
C GLN A 299 -4.82 1.18 -5.71
N LEU A 300 -3.74 0.63 -6.26
CA LEU A 300 -2.52 1.40 -6.59
C LEU A 300 -2.78 2.48 -7.65
N ASP A 301 -3.81 2.32 -8.48
CA ASP A 301 -4.26 3.32 -9.46
C ASP A 301 -5.14 4.43 -8.89
N LYS A 302 -5.40 4.44 -7.58
CA LYS A 302 -6.18 5.49 -6.91
C LYS A 302 -5.26 6.51 -6.22
N PRO A 303 -5.73 7.75 -6.00
CA PRO A 303 -4.99 8.69 -5.17
C PRO A 303 -4.87 8.15 -3.73
N PRO A 304 -3.74 8.34 -3.04
CA PRO A 304 -2.66 9.29 -3.34
C PRO A 304 -1.59 8.84 -4.35
N TYR A 305 -1.68 7.65 -4.95
CA TYR A 305 -0.69 7.07 -5.89
C TYR A 305 0.68 6.71 -5.32
N CYS A 306 0.97 7.09 -4.08
CA CYS A 306 2.15 6.70 -3.32
C CYS A 306 1.72 5.92 -2.08
N TYR A 307 2.20 4.69 -1.95
CA TYR A 307 1.81 3.78 -0.88
C TYR A 307 3.03 3.13 -0.25
N THR A 308 3.07 3.05 1.08
CA THR A 308 4.04 2.22 1.81
C THR A 308 3.63 0.75 1.77
N LEU A 309 4.52 -0.16 2.18
CA LEU A 309 4.16 -1.57 2.34
C LEU A 309 3.02 -1.75 3.35
N ASP A 310 3.04 -0.97 4.43
CA ASP A 310 1.99 -0.99 5.47
C ASP A 310 0.63 -0.54 4.92
N ASP A 311 0.62 0.43 4.00
CA ASP A 311 -0.61 0.84 3.32
C ASP A 311 -1.14 -0.27 2.41
N ILE A 312 -0.26 -0.91 1.63
CA ILE A 312 -0.63 -2.00 0.71
C ILE A 312 -1.20 -3.20 1.47
N ILE A 313 -0.62 -3.53 2.64
CA ILE A 313 -1.12 -4.61 3.51
C ILE A 313 -2.56 -4.34 3.99
N ARG A 314 -2.93 -3.07 4.15
CA ARG A 314 -4.26 -2.63 4.61
C ARG A 314 -5.29 -2.49 3.48
N PHE A 315 -4.91 -2.77 2.24
CA PHE A 315 -5.82 -2.71 1.11
C PHE A 315 -6.98 -3.71 1.26
N THR A 316 -8.16 -3.26 0.84
CA THR A 316 -9.40 -4.03 0.92
C THR A 316 -10.04 -4.20 -0.47
N ASP A 317 -10.88 -5.21 -0.63
CA ASP A 317 -11.69 -5.34 -1.83
C ASP A 317 -12.85 -4.32 -1.85
N SER A 318 -13.68 -4.36 -2.90
CA SER A 318 -14.86 -3.50 -3.02
C SER A 318 -15.93 -3.73 -1.94
N LYS A 319 -15.83 -4.83 -1.18
CA LYS A 319 -16.74 -5.19 -0.09
C LYS A 319 -16.15 -4.89 1.30
N GLY A 320 -14.94 -4.33 1.36
CA GLY A 320 -14.26 -4.00 2.61
C GLY A 320 -13.50 -5.17 3.25
N VAL A 321 -13.35 -6.29 2.56
CA VAL A 321 -12.57 -7.44 3.04
C VAL A 321 -11.09 -7.20 2.75
N PRO A 322 -10.17 -7.39 3.70
CA PRO A 322 -8.74 -7.28 3.45
C PRO A 322 -8.29 -8.18 2.28
N LEU A 323 -7.42 -7.65 1.42
CA LEU A 323 -6.82 -8.43 0.34
C LEU A 323 -5.82 -9.46 0.89
N LEU A 324 -5.12 -9.10 1.97
CA LEU A 324 -4.31 -10.04 2.74
C LEU A 324 -5.21 -11.10 3.38
N GLY A 325 -4.95 -12.38 3.07
CA GLY A 325 -5.83 -13.51 3.39
C GLY A 325 -6.49 -14.14 2.16
N GLN A 326 -6.71 -13.37 1.10
CA GLN A 326 -7.07 -13.89 -0.24
C GLN A 326 -5.81 -14.35 -1.00
N TYR A 327 -4.67 -13.73 -0.72
CA TYR A 327 -3.32 -14.20 -1.01
C TYR A 327 -2.47 -14.26 0.26
N SER A 328 -1.37 -15.02 0.23
CA SER A 328 -0.39 -15.07 1.33
C SER A 328 0.53 -13.85 1.31
N GLN A 329 1.17 -13.54 2.45
CA GLN A 329 2.17 -12.48 2.54
C GLN A 329 3.36 -12.75 1.61
N GLU A 330 3.84 -14.01 1.56
CA GLU A 330 4.90 -14.44 0.65
C GLU A 330 4.55 -14.17 -0.82
N ALA A 331 3.30 -14.45 -1.22
CA ALA A 331 2.83 -14.19 -2.57
C ALA A 331 2.77 -12.68 -2.88
N LEU A 332 2.41 -11.84 -1.90
CA LEU A 332 2.43 -10.38 -2.05
C LEU A 332 3.86 -9.86 -2.24
N GLU A 333 4.81 -10.30 -1.42
CA GLU A 333 6.21 -9.90 -1.51
C GLU A 333 6.84 -10.33 -2.83
N GLU A 334 6.58 -11.57 -3.27
CA GLU A 334 7.03 -12.06 -4.58
C GLU A 334 6.40 -11.26 -5.72
N TYR A 335 5.11 -10.95 -5.63
CA TYR A 335 4.40 -10.14 -6.62
C TYR A 335 4.97 -8.71 -6.71
N LEU A 336 5.18 -8.03 -5.59
CA LEU A 336 5.77 -6.68 -5.55
C LEU A 336 7.21 -6.71 -6.07
N LYS A 337 8.01 -7.71 -5.68
CA LYS A 337 9.38 -7.89 -6.18
C LYS A 337 9.40 -8.09 -7.69
N ARG A 338 8.49 -8.93 -8.21
CA ARG A 338 8.34 -9.15 -9.66
C ARG A 338 7.96 -7.86 -10.39
N LYS A 339 6.98 -7.11 -9.90
CA LYS A 339 6.52 -5.85 -10.54
C LYS A 339 7.54 -4.70 -10.45
N THR A 340 8.46 -4.75 -9.47
CA THR A 340 9.53 -3.76 -9.30
C THR A 340 10.84 -4.13 -10.01
N THR A 341 11.03 -5.40 -10.36
CA THR A 341 12.27 -5.88 -11.01
C THR A 341 12.08 -6.21 -12.49
N HIS A 342 10.90 -6.73 -12.86
CA HIS A 342 10.64 -7.16 -14.23
C HIS A 342 10.30 -5.95 -15.10
N ALA A 343 11.09 -5.76 -16.15
CA ALA A 343 10.84 -4.76 -17.18
C ALA A 343 10.96 -5.40 -18.57
N GLU A 344 10.20 -4.90 -19.54
CA GLU A 344 10.40 -5.29 -20.94
C GLU A 344 11.71 -4.67 -21.45
N LYS A 345 12.26 -5.22 -22.55
CA LYS A 345 13.51 -4.71 -23.12
C LYS A 345 13.35 -3.22 -23.44
N ASP A 346 14.23 -2.39 -22.88
CA ASP A 346 14.24 -0.93 -22.99
C ASP A 346 13.07 -0.16 -22.32
N SER A 347 12.37 -0.76 -21.34
CA SER A 347 11.36 -0.07 -20.51
C SER A 347 11.69 -0.11 -19.01
N LEU A 348 11.06 0.76 -18.22
CA LEU A 348 11.10 0.68 -16.76
C LEU A 348 10.05 -0.30 -16.21
N PRO A 349 10.30 -0.89 -15.02
CA PRO A 349 9.31 -1.69 -14.32
C PRO A 349 7.96 -0.97 -14.13
N GLU A 350 6.87 -1.73 -14.06
CA GLU A 350 5.52 -1.16 -13.89
C GLU A 350 5.34 -0.46 -12.54
N LEU A 351 6.00 -0.98 -11.50
CA LEU A 351 5.99 -0.43 -10.15
C LEU A 351 7.38 0.07 -9.79
N LEU A 352 7.46 1.31 -9.33
CA LEU A 352 8.70 1.98 -8.98
C LEU A 352 8.80 2.17 -7.46
N ILE A 353 10.02 2.13 -6.95
CA ILE A 353 10.31 2.37 -5.54
C ILE A 353 10.97 3.75 -5.43
N VAL A 354 10.21 4.69 -4.89
CA VAL A 354 10.67 6.05 -4.59
C VAL A 354 11.00 6.14 -3.11
N HIS A 355 12.14 6.73 -2.77
CA HIS A 355 12.54 6.89 -1.37
C HIS A 355 11.97 8.21 -0.83
N GLY A 356 11.18 8.11 0.23
CA GLY A 356 10.66 9.25 0.94
C GLY A 356 11.74 9.95 1.78
N ALA A 357 11.43 11.17 2.23
CA ALA A 357 12.36 12.00 2.99
C ALA A 357 12.79 11.39 4.34
N SER A 358 11.96 10.52 4.92
CA SER A 358 12.24 9.77 6.16
C SER A 358 12.98 8.45 5.93
N GLY A 359 13.29 8.10 4.68
CA GLY A 359 13.86 6.79 4.30
C GLY A 359 12.81 5.70 4.05
N GLU A 360 11.52 6.04 4.13
CA GLU A 360 10.42 5.15 3.76
C GLU A 360 10.46 4.78 2.28
N LYS A 361 10.06 3.54 1.96
CA LYS A 361 9.93 3.07 0.58
C LYS A 361 8.48 3.25 0.12
N TRP A 362 8.27 4.04 -0.91
CA TRP A 362 6.97 4.20 -1.54
C TRP A 362 6.91 3.44 -2.86
N PHE A 363 5.84 2.67 -3.01
CA PHE A 363 5.50 2.00 -4.24
C PHE A 363 4.60 2.91 -5.07
N VAL A 364 5.06 3.27 -6.26
CA VAL A 364 4.37 4.17 -7.18
C VAL A 364 4.30 3.52 -8.55
N LYS A 365 3.09 3.42 -9.13
CA LYS A 365 2.97 2.96 -10.52
C LYS A 365 3.66 3.94 -11.46
N LYS A 366 4.43 3.43 -12.43
CA LYS A 366 5.13 4.23 -13.45
C LYS A 366 4.21 5.27 -14.12
N SER A 367 3.01 4.84 -14.53
CA SER A 367 2.01 5.68 -15.17
C SER A 367 1.43 6.79 -14.26
N LYS A 368 1.63 6.68 -12.94
CA LYS A 368 1.10 7.62 -11.94
C LYS A 368 2.18 8.51 -11.32
N LEU A 369 3.46 8.31 -11.63
CA LEU A 369 4.54 9.12 -11.07
C LEU A 369 4.44 10.60 -11.45
N LEU A 370 4.21 10.92 -12.74
CA LEU A 370 4.00 12.31 -13.17
C LEU A 370 2.71 12.92 -12.57
N PRO A 371 1.54 12.26 -12.62
CA PRO A 371 0.35 12.74 -11.90
C PRO A 371 0.56 12.99 -10.40
N LEU A 372 1.31 12.12 -9.72
CA LEU A 372 1.69 12.31 -8.32
C LEU A 372 2.50 13.60 -8.14
N CYS A 373 3.50 13.84 -8.99
CA CYS A 373 4.30 15.06 -8.96
C CYS A 373 3.43 16.32 -9.09
N PHE A 374 2.54 16.37 -10.08
CA PHE A 374 1.66 17.53 -10.30
C PHE A 374 0.69 17.74 -9.14
N LYS A 375 0.17 16.66 -8.55
CA LYS A 375 -0.67 16.75 -7.36
C LYS A 375 0.10 17.36 -6.18
N LEU A 376 1.32 16.87 -5.92
CA LEU A 376 2.18 17.40 -4.85
C LEU A 376 2.58 18.87 -5.09
N LEU A 377 2.89 19.25 -6.34
CA LEU A 377 3.16 20.65 -6.72
C LEU A 377 1.92 21.54 -6.47
N GLY A 378 0.73 21.05 -6.85
CA GLY A 378 -0.53 21.75 -6.63
C GLY A 378 -0.87 21.94 -5.15
N GLU A 379 -0.59 20.95 -4.31
CA GLU A 379 -0.78 21.02 -2.85
C GLU A 379 0.25 21.95 -2.19
N ALA A 380 1.49 21.97 -2.69
CA ALA A 380 2.58 22.76 -2.12
C ALA A 380 2.48 24.26 -2.45
N ARG A 381 2.07 24.59 -3.69
CA ARG A 381 2.06 25.96 -4.22
C ARG A 381 1.38 27.00 -3.32
N PRO A 382 0.13 26.82 -2.83
CA PRO A 382 -0.54 27.84 -2.02
C PRO A 382 0.16 28.12 -0.70
N ARG A 383 0.70 27.08 -0.04
CA ARG A 383 1.40 27.24 1.24
C ARG A 383 2.74 27.93 1.05
N ILE A 384 3.53 27.52 0.06
CA ILE A 384 4.82 28.14 -0.26
C ILE A 384 4.62 29.62 -0.62
N ARG A 385 3.65 29.93 -1.49
CA ARG A 385 3.29 31.31 -1.85
C ARG A 385 2.98 32.14 -0.62
N ASN A 386 2.10 31.66 0.25
CA ASN A 386 1.69 32.39 1.45
C ASN A 386 2.88 32.63 2.41
N THR A 387 3.73 31.63 2.62
CA THR A 387 4.92 31.75 3.48
C THR A 387 5.89 32.80 2.94
N LEU A 388 6.19 32.75 1.64
CA LEU A 388 7.04 33.76 0.98
C LEU A 388 6.42 35.15 1.01
N SER A 389 5.14 35.28 0.63
CA SER A 389 4.45 36.58 0.63
C SER A 389 4.42 37.21 2.02
N GLN A 390 4.17 36.43 3.08
CA GLN A 390 4.19 36.94 4.45
C GLN A 390 5.59 37.35 4.90
N ARG A 391 6.62 36.58 4.54
CA ARG A 391 8.01 36.92 4.85
C ARG A 391 8.43 38.22 4.16
N TRP A 392 8.19 38.32 2.85
CA TRP A 392 8.51 39.50 2.07
C TRP A 392 7.72 40.72 2.53
N PHE A 393 6.45 40.55 2.88
CA PHE A 393 5.63 41.62 3.45
C PHE A 393 6.22 42.16 4.76
N LYS A 394 6.67 41.28 5.66
CA LYS A 394 7.33 41.68 6.93
C LYS A 394 8.64 42.43 6.68
N LEU A 395 9.50 41.90 5.79
CA LEU A 395 10.78 42.53 5.45
C LEU A 395 10.58 43.90 4.82
N LEU A 396 9.68 44.03 3.85
CA LEU A 396 9.39 45.30 3.18
C LEU A 396 8.75 46.32 4.13
N LYS A 397 7.88 45.87 5.07
CA LYS A 397 7.34 46.73 6.14
C LYS A 397 8.44 47.27 7.07
N GLU A 398 9.56 46.58 7.20
CA GLU A 398 10.71 46.99 8.00
C GLU A 398 11.81 47.73 7.18
N TYR A 399 11.57 47.95 5.89
CA TYR A 399 12.53 48.47 4.90
C TYR A 399 13.78 47.61 4.76
N GLN A 400 13.62 46.29 4.88
CA GLN A 400 14.66 45.30 4.63
C GLN A 400 14.41 44.62 3.27
N GLU A 401 15.50 44.24 2.62
CA GLU A 401 15.49 43.48 1.37
C GLU A 401 16.34 42.23 1.56
N GLU A 402 16.02 41.18 0.82
CA GLU A 402 16.81 39.95 0.80
C GLU A 402 17.22 39.59 -0.64
N PRO A 403 18.34 38.86 -0.82
CA PRO A 403 18.87 38.55 -2.16
C PRO A 403 17.82 37.92 -3.09
N ALA A 404 16.98 37.04 -2.55
CA ALA A 404 15.90 36.37 -3.29
C ALA A 404 14.79 37.31 -3.82
N MET A 405 14.79 38.60 -3.47
CA MET A 405 13.88 39.60 -4.07
C MET A 405 14.39 40.15 -5.41
N HIS A 406 15.70 40.11 -5.64
CA HIS A 406 16.34 40.77 -6.79
C HIS A 406 17.17 39.81 -7.65
N ASP A 407 17.68 38.73 -7.06
CA ASP A 407 18.48 37.72 -7.74
C ASP A 407 17.64 36.44 -7.99
N PRO A 408 17.48 36.01 -9.25
CA PRO A 408 16.73 34.80 -9.57
C PRO A 408 17.39 33.52 -9.03
N GLU A 409 18.72 33.45 -8.94
CA GLU A 409 19.41 32.25 -8.43
C GLU A 409 19.19 32.11 -6.92
N ALA A 410 19.33 33.20 -6.16
CA ALA A 410 19.01 33.22 -4.74
C ALA A 410 17.53 32.89 -4.47
N TYR A 411 16.61 33.31 -5.35
CA TYR A 411 15.19 33.00 -5.25
C TYR A 411 14.89 31.50 -5.44
N GLU A 412 15.54 30.86 -6.42
CA GLU A 412 15.41 29.41 -6.62
C GLU A 412 15.97 28.63 -5.43
N ALA A 413 17.14 29.02 -4.89
CA ALA A 413 17.71 28.38 -3.72
C ALA A 413 16.79 28.50 -2.49
N GLU A 414 16.17 29.66 -2.28
CA GLU A 414 15.20 29.87 -1.21
C GLU A 414 13.91 29.04 -1.42
N LEU A 415 13.40 28.96 -2.65
CA LEU A 415 12.26 28.12 -2.98
C LEU A 415 12.53 26.65 -2.64
N TRP A 416 13.72 26.14 -2.96
CA TRP A 416 14.11 24.77 -2.62
C TRP A 416 14.19 24.56 -1.09
N ASP A 417 14.76 25.49 -0.33
CA ASP A 417 14.85 25.38 1.13
C ASP A 417 13.46 25.42 1.79
N ILE A 418 12.58 26.33 1.38
CA ILE A 418 11.21 26.40 1.88
C ILE A 418 10.42 25.14 1.52
N THR A 419 10.57 24.65 0.29
CA THR A 419 9.89 23.44 -0.17
C THR A 419 10.39 22.20 0.57
N GLN A 420 11.70 22.09 0.84
CA GLN A 420 12.27 21.00 1.65
C GLN A 420 11.70 21.00 3.07
N ARG A 421 11.51 22.18 3.67
CA ARG A 421 10.96 22.31 5.03
C ARG A 421 9.46 22.01 5.12
N LEU A 422 8.68 22.46 4.13
CA LEU A 422 7.22 22.35 4.16
C LEU A 422 6.69 21.06 3.49
N TYR A 423 7.35 20.60 2.43
CA TYR A 423 6.94 19.46 1.59
C TYR A 423 8.17 18.60 1.23
N PRO A 424 8.80 17.94 2.21
CA PRO A 424 9.99 17.12 1.97
C PRO A 424 9.71 15.93 1.03
N THR A 425 8.46 15.46 0.98
CA THR A 425 8.00 14.39 0.08
C THR A 425 8.09 14.81 -1.39
N LEU A 426 7.65 16.03 -1.72
CA LEU A 426 7.75 16.61 -3.06
C LEU A 426 9.22 16.72 -3.50
N VAL A 427 10.10 17.18 -2.63
CA VAL A 427 11.54 17.28 -2.96
C VAL A 427 12.15 15.90 -3.20
N SER A 428 11.76 14.89 -2.41
CA SER A 428 12.25 13.53 -2.58
C SER A 428 11.88 12.97 -3.96
N VAL A 429 10.63 13.18 -4.38
CA VAL A 429 10.16 12.77 -5.72
C VAL A 429 10.87 13.56 -6.83
N LEU A 430 11.00 14.89 -6.70
CA LEU A 430 11.63 15.74 -7.72
C LEU A 430 13.13 15.43 -7.92
N LYS A 431 13.81 14.98 -6.85
CA LYS A 431 15.23 14.60 -6.90
C LYS A 431 15.46 13.14 -7.29
N ASP A 432 14.41 12.32 -7.36
CA ASP A 432 14.54 10.91 -7.69
C ASP A 432 14.95 10.74 -9.18
N PRO A 433 16.07 10.05 -9.49
CA PRO A 433 16.48 9.80 -10.86
C PRO A 433 15.44 9.06 -11.70
N GLN A 434 14.59 8.24 -11.06
CA GLN A 434 13.52 7.52 -11.75
C GLN A 434 12.51 8.47 -12.38
N LEU A 435 12.30 9.67 -11.83
CA LEU A 435 11.38 10.66 -12.38
C LEU A 435 11.80 11.08 -13.80
N TYR A 436 13.10 11.29 -14.02
CA TYR A 436 13.63 11.61 -15.34
C TYR A 436 13.44 10.46 -16.33
N LEU A 437 13.74 9.23 -15.90
CA LEU A 437 13.60 8.04 -16.75
C LEU A 437 12.14 7.80 -17.15
N VAL A 438 11.18 7.99 -16.23
CA VAL A 438 9.75 7.89 -16.53
C VAL A 438 9.31 8.97 -17.49
N HIS A 439 9.81 10.20 -17.33
CA HIS A 439 9.52 11.30 -18.25
C HIS A 439 10.01 10.96 -19.67
N GLU A 440 11.26 10.50 -19.81
CA GLU A 440 11.85 10.14 -21.10
C GLU A 440 11.12 8.97 -21.77
N GLU A 441 10.73 7.93 -21.02
CA GLU A 441 9.97 6.80 -21.55
C GLU A 441 8.57 7.23 -22.04
N LEU A 442 7.89 8.11 -21.28
CA LEU A 442 6.58 8.64 -21.67
C LEU A 442 6.66 9.61 -22.86
N GLU A 443 7.72 10.41 -22.99
CA GLU A 443 7.96 11.25 -24.16
C GLU A 443 8.18 10.42 -25.44
N ARG A 444 8.85 9.27 -25.33
CA ARG A 444 9.07 8.33 -26.44
C ARG A 444 7.82 7.54 -26.84
N SER A 445 6.78 7.52 -26.00
CA SER A 445 5.53 6.80 -26.29
C SER A 445 4.71 7.48 -27.39
N GLU A 446 3.91 6.71 -28.14
CA GLU A 446 3.12 7.22 -29.29
C GLU A 446 2.19 8.41 -28.96
N LYS A 447 1.78 8.55 -27.69
CA LYS A 447 0.90 9.63 -27.22
C LYS A 447 1.65 10.92 -26.90
N GLY A 448 2.96 10.86 -26.70
CA GLY A 448 3.78 11.97 -26.21
C GLY A 448 3.32 12.55 -24.86
N LEU A 449 4.10 13.48 -24.31
CA LEU A 449 3.69 14.27 -23.15
C LEU A 449 3.13 15.63 -23.60
N PRO A 450 1.94 16.04 -23.15
CA PRO A 450 1.46 17.41 -23.32
C PRO A 450 2.50 18.42 -22.82
N GLU A 451 2.70 19.54 -23.54
CA GLU A 451 3.74 20.52 -23.19
C GLU A 451 3.62 21.07 -21.76
N GLN A 452 2.39 21.19 -21.26
CA GLN A 452 2.08 21.65 -19.90
C GLN A 452 2.48 20.65 -18.80
N THR A 453 2.82 19.42 -19.19
CA THR A 453 3.23 18.34 -18.27
C THR A 453 4.72 18.01 -18.37
N ARG A 454 5.49 18.79 -19.13
CA ARG A 454 6.94 18.63 -19.24
C ARG A 454 7.61 19.15 -17.97
N LEU A 455 8.29 18.25 -17.26
CA LEU A 455 9.06 18.56 -16.06
C LEU A 455 10.54 18.80 -16.36
N PHE A 456 11.03 18.32 -17.50
CA PHE A 456 12.44 18.39 -17.87
C PHE A 456 12.62 19.09 -19.22
N TYR A 457 13.71 19.84 -19.34
CA TYR A 457 14.16 20.47 -20.57
C TYR A 457 15.65 20.22 -20.76
N LYS A 458 16.06 19.67 -21.92
CA LYS A 458 17.46 19.33 -22.24
C LYS A 458 18.16 18.49 -21.14
N GLY A 459 17.43 17.57 -20.51
CA GLY A 459 17.98 16.70 -19.46
C GLY A 459 18.04 17.31 -18.06
N ALA A 460 17.69 18.58 -17.89
CA ALA A 460 17.63 19.25 -16.59
C ALA A 460 16.17 19.46 -16.14
N LEU A 461 15.93 19.34 -14.83
CA LEU A 461 14.63 19.67 -14.24
C LEU A 461 14.36 21.17 -14.42
N VAL A 462 13.14 21.51 -14.82
CA VAL A 462 12.67 22.90 -14.94
C VAL A 462 12.80 23.61 -13.57
N PRO A 463 13.17 24.91 -13.53
CA PRO A 463 13.30 25.65 -12.28
C PRO A 463 12.03 25.57 -11.40
N LEU A 464 12.20 25.57 -10.08
CA LEU A 464 11.10 25.33 -9.16
C LEU A 464 10.09 26.50 -9.19
N SER A 465 10.54 27.73 -9.50
CA SER A 465 9.65 28.87 -9.73
C SER A 465 8.69 28.67 -10.91
N GLU A 466 9.12 27.96 -11.96
CA GLU A 466 8.29 27.62 -13.10
C GLU A 466 7.35 26.45 -12.79
N LEU A 467 7.87 25.40 -12.14
CA LEU A 467 7.07 24.23 -11.73
C LEU A 467 5.93 24.59 -10.75
N LEU A 468 6.21 25.47 -9.78
CA LEU A 468 5.20 25.97 -8.84
C LEU A 468 4.38 27.14 -9.39
N LEU A 469 4.70 27.65 -10.59
CA LEU A 469 4.09 28.85 -11.18
C LEU A 469 4.13 30.04 -10.19
N LEU A 470 5.31 30.27 -9.59
CA LEU A 470 5.62 31.32 -8.62
C LEU A 470 6.79 32.16 -9.13
N ARG A 471 6.54 33.01 -10.13
CA ARG A 471 7.55 33.92 -10.65
C ARG A 471 7.90 34.99 -9.62
N GLN A 472 9.19 35.21 -9.42
CA GLN A 472 9.75 36.19 -8.47
C GLN A 472 9.12 37.59 -8.63
N LYS A 473 9.05 38.08 -9.87
CA LYS A 473 8.53 39.43 -10.20
C LYS A 473 7.06 39.58 -9.85
N ASP A 474 6.25 38.56 -10.16
CA ASP A 474 4.81 38.58 -9.92
C ASP A 474 4.53 38.54 -8.41
N LEU A 475 5.23 37.67 -7.68
CA LEU A 475 5.10 37.55 -6.23
C LEU A 475 5.50 38.85 -5.51
N LEU A 476 6.57 39.49 -5.95
CA LEU A 476 7.06 40.74 -5.38
C LEU A 476 6.12 41.92 -5.69
N ALA A 477 5.54 41.95 -6.89
CA ALA A 477 4.51 42.93 -7.26
C ALA A 477 3.26 42.76 -6.38
N ASP A 478 2.77 41.53 -6.21
CA ASP A 478 1.63 41.21 -5.33
C ASP A 478 1.87 41.68 -3.90
N VAL A 479 3.05 41.37 -3.33
CA VAL A 479 3.40 41.79 -1.96
C VAL A 479 3.48 43.31 -1.84
N ARG A 480 4.00 44.01 -2.85
CA ARG A 480 4.04 45.48 -2.87
C ARG A 480 2.64 46.09 -2.95
N MET A 481 1.69 45.46 -3.65
CA MET A 481 0.29 45.90 -3.68
C MET A 481 -0.40 45.75 -2.32
N LEU A 482 0.01 44.78 -1.51
CA LEU A 482 -0.51 44.58 -0.15
C LEU A 482 0.01 45.60 0.86
N LEU A 483 1.09 46.33 0.54
CA LEU A 483 1.61 47.39 1.41
C LEU A 483 0.70 48.63 1.34
N PRO A 484 0.54 49.38 2.47
CA PRO A 484 -0.18 50.65 2.45
C PRO A 484 0.37 51.59 1.38
N PHE A 485 -0.51 52.31 0.67
CA PHE A 485 -0.19 53.08 -0.53
C PHE A 485 0.90 54.16 -0.36
N TRP A 486 1.27 54.51 0.88
CA TRP A 486 2.37 55.43 1.18
C TRP A 486 3.77 54.80 1.06
N TYR A 487 3.89 53.47 0.98
CA TYR A 487 5.15 52.75 0.77
C TYR A 487 5.59 52.69 -0.70
N SER A 488 4.71 53.00 -1.67
CA SER A 488 4.98 52.90 -3.11
C SER A 488 5.41 54.23 -3.77
N ILE A 489 5.63 55.28 -2.98
CA ILE A 489 6.01 56.63 -3.46
C ILE A 489 7.53 56.86 -3.29
N PRO A 490 8.31 57.00 -4.38
CA PRO A 490 9.78 57.14 -4.33
C PRO A 490 10.29 58.31 -3.46
N MET A 491 9.48 59.36 -3.29
CA MET A 491 9.88 60.57 -2.55
C MET A 491 9.93 60.40 -1.02
N LEU A 492 9.33 59.35 -0.44
CA LEU A 492 9.34 59.12 1.02
C LEU A 492 10.48 58.19 1.50
N VAL A 493 11.04 57.36 0.63
CA VAL A 493 12.17 56.45 0.95
C VAL A 493 13.47 57.23 1.21
N ALA A 494 13.66 58.37 0.52
CA ALA A 494 14.82 59.25 0.71
C ALA A 494 14.81 59.99 2.08
N LEU A 495 13.64 60.27 2.64
CA LEU A 495 13.49 61.03 3.89
C LEU A 495 13.71 60.18 5.16
N ILE A 496 13.44 58.87 5.09
CA ILE A 496 13.58 57.96 6.24
C ILE A 496 15.00 57.40 6.37
N SER A 497 15.70 57.16 5.25
CA SER A 497 17.12 56.76 5.26
C SER A 497 18.04 57.83 5.91
N PHE A 498 17.66 59.10 5.81
CA PHE A 498 18.37 60.22 6.46
C PHE A 498 18.18 60.26 7.98
N PHE A 499 17.06 59.76 8.51
CA PHE A 499 16.77 59.75 9.97
C PHE A 499 17.22 58.47 10.69
N LYS A 500 17.34 57.32 10.01
CA LYS A 500 17.96 56.11 10.58
C LYS A 500 19.49 56.19 10.66
N ARG A 501 20.16 57.01 9.83
CA ARG A 501 21.61 57.26 9.92
C ARG A 501 22.04 58.17 11.09
N LYS A 502 21.12 58.90 11.72
CA LYS A 502 21.41 59.72 12.93
C LYS A 502 21.04 59.07 14.26
N LYS A 503 20.44 57.88 14.26
CA LYS A 503 20.05 57.15 15.49
C LYS A 503 20.91 55.92 15.83
N SER A 504 21.99 55.65 15.09
CA SER A 504 22.97 54.59 15.42
C SER A 504 24.27 55.09 16.06
N LYS A 505 24.42 56.39 16.35
CA LYS A 505 25.60 56.96 17.05
C LYS A 505 25.35 57.36 18.51
N ALA A 506 24.24 56.94 19.10
CA ALA A 506 23.91 57.19 20.51
C ALA A 506 23.67 55.87 21.27
N LYS A 507 24.68 54.99 21.27
CA LYS A 507 24.79 53.90 22.24
C LYS A 507 26.26 53.48 22.43
N ASN A 508 27.09 54.41 22.89
CA ASN A 508 28.23 54.07 23.75
C ASN A 508 28.84 55.32 24.41
N ARG A 509 28.50 55.56 25.68
CA ARG A 509 29.39 56.03 26.78
C ARG A 509 28.56 56.50 27.97
N GLN A 510 28.59 55.70 29.03
CA GLN A 510 28.24 56.07 30.40
C GLN A 510 29.42 56.80 31.06
N SER A 511 29.11 57.81 31.87
CA SER A 511 29.56 58.06 33.27
C SER A 511 29.69 59.57 33.56
N ALA A 512 29.09 59.97 34.67
CA ALA A 512 28.80 61.33 35.17
C ALA A 512 29.99 61.93 35.96
N PRO A 513 29.89 63.04 36.75
CA PRO A 513 28.82 64.07 36.92
C PRO A 513 29.33 65.55 36.95
N SER A 514 28.37 66.47 37.18
CA SER A 514 28.37 67.89 37.69
C SER A 514 29.70 68.57 38.05
N SER A 515 29.92 69.89 37.91
CA SER A 515 29.10 71.05 38.33
C SER A 515 29.84 72.36 38.01
N ALA A 516 29.08 73.47 37.88
CA ALA A 516 29.43 74.86 38.29
C ALA A 516 30.63 75.54 37.56
N ASP A 517 30.66 76.83 37.21
CA ASP A 517 29.79 77.97 37.48
C ASP A 517 30.37 79.19 36.70
N THR A 518 29.50 80.15 36.34
CA THR A 518 29.74 81.62 36.43
C THR A 518 30.65 82.28 35.36
N GLU A 519 30.39 83.46 34.75
CA GLU A 519 29.51 84.63 34.96
C GLU A 519 29.42 85.40 33.60
N MET A 520 28.23 85.87 33.17
CA MET A 520 27.72 87.28 33.17
C MET A 520 28.27 88.26 32.13
N GLU A 521 27.36 88.80 31.31
CA GLU A 521 26.87 90.22 31.30
C GLU A 521 25.64 90.28 30.35
N LYS A 522 24.39 90.45 30.85
CA LYS A 522 23.62 91.71 31.07
C LYS A 522 23.41 92.55 29.79
N ASP A 523 22.23 93.03 29.39
CA ASP A 523 21.03 93.46 30.14
C ASP A 523 19.74 93.43 29.28
N GLY A 524 18.57 93.43 29.95
CA GLY A 524 17.31 93.96 29.41
C GLY A 524 16.06 93.06 29.46
N ALA A 525 15.34 93.07 30.59
CA ALA A 525 13.95 92.55 30.75
C ALA A 525 12.89 93.55 30.20
N PRO A 526 11.56 93.36 30.32
CA PRO A 526 10.74 92.18 30.66
C PRO A 526 9.47 91.97 29.77
N GLN A 527 8.78 90.83 29.97
CA GLN A 527 7.31 90.63 29.84
C GLN A 527 6.55 91.02 28.54
N GLU A 528 6.34 90.07 27.62
CA GLU A 528 5.27 90.19 26.60
C GLU A 528 4.70 88.86 26.04
N ARG A 529 5.10 87.69 26.57
CA ARG A 529 4.88 86.39 25.89
C ARG A 529 3.63 85.61 26.31
N THR A 530 2.90 86.02 27.34
CA THR A 530 1.68 85.31 27.78
C THR A 530 0.38 85.85 27.16
N ALA A 531 0.34 87.11 26.72
CA ALA A 531 -0.86 87.71 26.11
C ALA A 531 -1.10 87.26 24.66
N LYS A 532 -0.06 87.20 23.81
CA LYS A 532 -0.18 86.83 22.38
C LYS A 532 -0.60 85.37 22.12
N LYS A 533 -0.37 84.45 23.07
CA LYS A 533 -0.75 83.04 22.92
C LYS A 533 -2.25 82.82 23.19
N HIS A 534 -2.82 83.62 24.09
CA HIS A 534 -4.24 83.52 24.47
C HIS A 534 -5.17 84.18 23.43
N ASP A 535 -4.67 85.16 22.69
CA ASP A 535 -5.42 85.87 21.64
C ASP A 535 -5.57 85.00 20.37
N ARG A 536 -4.49 84.36 19.93
CA ARG A 536 -4.52 83.48 18.75
C ARG A 536 -5.40 82.24 18.94
N SER A 537 -5.44 81.68 20.15
CA SER A 537 -6.37 80.59 20.45
C SER A 537 -7.84 81.04 20.40
N ARG A 538 -8.13 82.31 20.68
CA ARG A 538 -9.47 82.88 20.55
C ARG A 538 -9.83 83.16 19.09
N GLU A 539 -8.88 83.66 18.29
CA GLU A 539 -9.04 83.83 16.84
C GLU A 539 -9.31 82.52 16.11
N LEU A 540 -8.55 81.47 16.40
CA LEU A 540 -8.74 80.16 15.78
C LEU A 540 -10.09 79.54 16.16
N ARG A 541 -10.54 79.75 17.40
CA ARG A 541 -11.86 79.31 17.89
C ARG A 541 -13.02 80.11 17.28
N SER A 542 -12.88 81.43 17.11
CA SER A 542 -13.93 82.24 16.49
C SER A 542 -14.12 81.88 15.01
N VAL A 543 -13.04 81.58 14.29
CA VAL A 543 -13.09 81.06 12.91
C VAL A 543 -13.71 79.66 12.86
N ALA A 544 -13.45 78.81 13.85
CA ALA A 544 -14.07 77.49 13.94
C ALA A 544 -15.58 77.57 14.24
N GLU A 545 -16.02 78.44 15.16
CA GLU A 545 -17.44 78.62 15.49
C GLU A 545 -18.25 79.25 14.34
N THR A 546 -17.67 80.22 13.62
CA THR A 546 -18.29 80.82 12.41
C THR A 546 -18.37 79.82 11.25
N THR A 547 -17.41 78.90 11.14
CA THR A 547 -17.44 77.83 10.15
C THR A 547 -18.49 76.77 10.52
N LYS A 548 -18.60 76.43 11.81
CA LYS A 548 -19.60 75.49 12.34
C LYS A 548 -21.03 75.98 12.15
N THR A 549 -21.31 77.24 12.44
CA THR A 549 -22.67 77.82 12.30
C THR A 549 -23.10 77.97 10.84
N ARG A 550 -22.17 78.17 9.90
CA ARG A 550 -22.47 78.35 8.47
C ARG A 550 -22.67 77.03 7.71
N LEU A 551 -21.95 75.97 8.09
CA LEU A 551 -21.90 74.73 7.32
C LEU A 551 -22.85 73.63 7.84
N ILE A 552 -23.40 73.75 9.05
CA ILE A 552 -24.33 72.76 9.63
C ILE A 552 -25.78 73.16 9.33
N PRO A 553 -26.59 72.31 8.66
CA PRO A 553 -28.02 72.55 8.44
C PRO A 553 -28.84 72.51 9.75
N PRO A 554 -29.99 73.20 9.82
CA PRO A 554 -30.85 73.18 11.01
C PRO A 554 -31.33 71.76 11.31
N GLY A 555 -31.11 71.29 12.54
CA GLY A 555 -31.50 69.95 13.00
C GLY A 555 -30.38 68.92 13.10
N TYR A 556 -29.14 69.24 12.69
CA TYR A 556 -27.98 68.35 12.86
C TYR A 556 -27.01 68.84 13.95
N THR A 557 -26.39 67.90 14.67
CA THR A 557 -25.19 68.18 15.48
C THR A 557 -23.93 68.06 14.63
N LEU A 558 -22.81 68.65 15.06
CA LEU A 558 -21.52 68.58 14.34
C LEU A 558 -21.13 67.12 14.04
N ASP A 559 -21.20 66.25 15.04
CA ASP A 559 -20.84 64.84 14.89
C ASP A 559 -21.82 64.08 13.99
N SER A 560 -23.13 64.28 14.16
CA SER A 560 -24.16 63.65 13.33
C SER A 560 -24.06 64.05 11.86
N TYR A 561 -23.75 65.32 11.58
CA TYR A 561 -23.57 65.77 10.20
C TYR A 561 -22.27 65.23 9.59
N MET A 562 -21.18 65.18 10.35
CA MET A 562 -19.92 64.59 9.92
C MET A 562 -20.06 63.10 9.61
N ASP A 563 -20.83 62.34 10.39
CA ASP A 563 -21.13 60.93 10.11
C ASP A 563 -21.94 60.77 8.82
N SER A 564 -22.93 61.64 8.60
CA SER A 564 -23.70 61.64 7.34
C SER A 564 -22.84 61.96 6.11
N LEU A 565 -21.80 62.80 6.27
CA LEU A 565 -20.84 63.12 5.21
C LEU A 565 -19.87 61.95 5.00
N LEU A 566 -19.42 61.30 6.08
CA LEU A 566 -18.59 60.10 6.03
C LEU A 566 -19.24 59.02 5.18
N GLU A 567 -20.52 58.75 5.38
CA GLU A 567 -21.26 57.78 4.55
C GLU A 567 -21.37 58.19 3.07
N LYS A 568 -21.40 59.51 2.79
CA LYS A 568 -21.52 60.04 1.42
C LYS A 568 -20.22 59.99 0.62
N TRP A 569 -19.06 60.21 1.24
CA TRP A 569 -17.76 60.19 0.57
C TRP A 569 -17.02 58.86 0.73
N ASN A 570 -17.22 58.13 1.83
CA ASN A 570 -16.60 56.82 2.07
C ASN A 570 -17.60 55.68 1.83
N ARG A 571 -17.71 55.30 0.55
CA ARG A 571 -18.64 54.27 0.05
C ARG A 571 -18.12 52.83 0.16
N LEU A 572 -17.03 52.61 0.90
CA LEU A 572 -16.44 51.27 1.06
C LEU A 572 -17.39 50.36 1.85
N ILE A 573 -17.65 49.17 1.30
CA ILE A 573 -18.55 48.16 1.90
C ILE A 573 -17.87 47.44 3.08
N ASN A 574 -16.54 47.25 2.99
CA ASN A 574 -15.78 46.60 4.06
C ASN A 574 -15.59 47.55 5.25
N PRO A 575 -16.03 47.18 6.48
CA PRO A 575 -16.00 48.07 7.64
C PRO A 575 -14.58 48.46 8.05
N GLN A 576 -13.62 47.53 7.98
CA GLN A 576 -12.24 47.80 8.39
C GLN A 576 -11.49 48.66 7.37
N ALA A 577 -11.77 48.48 6.07
CA ALA A 577 -11.25 49.37 5.03
C ALA A 577 -11.86 50.78 5.12
N LYS A 578 -13.16 50.88 5.46
CA LYS A 578 -13.87 52.15 5.69
C LYS A 578 -13.25 52.91 6.86
N GLU A 579 -12.96 52.23 7.97
CA GLU A 579 -12.32 52.83 9.14
C GLU A 579 -10.88 53.28 8.85
N ASN A 580 -10.06 52.43 8.21
CA ASN A 580 -8.69 52.78 7.83
C ASN A 580 -8.63 54.01 6.93
N LEU A 581 -9.47 54.08 5.89
CA LEU A 581 -9.53 55.24 5.00
C LEU A 581 -9.97 56.51 5.74
N THR A 582 -10.92 56.38 6.67
CA THR A 582 -11.39 57.51 7.48
C THR A 582 -10.28 58.04 8.38
N GLU A 583 -9.53 57.16 9.04
CA GLU A 583 -8.41 57.57 9.90
C GLU A 583 -7.25 58.13 9.08
N ASP A 584 -6.97 57.59 7.90
CA ASP A 584 -5.93 58.12 6.99
C ASP A 584 -6.25 59.56 6.56
N VAL A 585 -7.51 59.84 6.19
CA VAL A 585 -7.96 61.20 5.83
C VAL A 585 -7.90 62.15 7.04
N ARG A 586 -8.29 61.67 8.23
CA ARG A 586 -8.21 62.45 9.47
C ARG A 586 -6.77 62.76 9.86
N ALA A 587 -5.88 61.78 9.82
CA ALA A 587 -4.46 61.95 10.12
C ALA A 587 -3.79 62.94 9.16
N LEU A 588 -4.04 62.81 7.85
CA LEU A 588 -3.54 63.72 6.82
C LEU A 588 -4.02 65.16 7.09
N THR A 589 -5.31 65.33 7.35
CA THR A 589 -5.91 66.64 7.64
C THR A 589 -5.31 67.26 8.90
N ARG A 590 -5.14 66.47 9.96
CA ARG A 590 -4.56 66.91 11.24
C ARG A 590 -3.13 67.40 11.07
N ASP A 591 -2.29 66.64 10.37
CA ASP A 591 -0.87 66.97 10.21
C ASP A 591 -0.66 68.13 9.25
N TYR A 592 -1.47 68.22 8.19
CA TYR A 592 -1.48 69.37 7.30
C TYR A 592 -1.88 70.64 8.05
N LEU A 593 -2.98 70.60 8.81
CA LEU A 593 -3.46 71.74 9.61
C LEU A 593 -2.40 72.19 10.64
N ARG A 594 -1.77 71.25 11.35
CA ARG A 594 -0.68 71.57 12.30
C ARG A 594 0.50 72.26 11.63
N LYS A 595 0.95 71.74 10.48
CA LYS A 595 2.07 72.32 9.73
C LYS A 595 1.74 73.75 9.28
N THR A 596 0.54 73.97 8.77
CA THR A 596 0.09 75.28 8.28
C THR A 596 0.00 76.28 9.44
N ILE A 597 -0.63 75.93 10.56
CA ILE A 597 -0.69 76.79 11.75
C ILE A 597 0.71 77.15 12.26
N ARG A 598 1.64 76.18 12.27
CA ARG A 598 3.03 76.41 12.69
C ARG A 598 3.79 77.35 11.75
N SER A 599 3.54 77.26 10.44
CA SER A 599 4.17 78.12 9.44
C SER A 599 3.62 79.56 9.43
N LEU A 600 2.37 79.76 9.83
CA LEU A 600 1.69 81.05 9.82
C LEU A 600 1.94 81.89 11.08
N ARG A 601 3.12 81.81 11.70
CA ARG A 601 3.39 82.35 13.05
C ARG A 601 3.07 83.86 13.21
N HIS A 602 2.95 84.62 12.11
CA HIS A 602 2.69 86.07 12.11
C HIS A 602 1.54 86.54 11.21
N ALA A 603 0.70 85.64 10.65
CA ALA A 603 -0.39 86.02 9.75
C ALA A 603 -1.78 85.61 10.31
N PRO A 604 -2.84 86.41 10.08
CA PRO A 604 -4.19 86.09 10.56
C PRO A 604 -4.73 84.84 9.85
N PHE A 605 -5.43 84.00 10.62
CA PHE A 605 -6.12 82.82 10.10
C PHE A 605 -7.57 83.18 9.83
N THR A 606 -8.00 83.20 8.56
CA THR A 606 -9.34 83.61 8.14
C THR A 606 -10.15 82.41 7.64
N GLN A 607 -11.49 82.55 7.60
CA GLN A 607 -12.39 81.52 7.08
C GLN A 607 -12.10 81.16 5.62
N GLU A 608 -11.79 82.16 4.79
CA GLU A 608 -11.41 81.96 3.39
C GLU A 608 -10.17 81.06 3.28
N ARG A 609 -9.18 81.24 4.17
CA ARG A 609 -8.00 80.38 4.21
C ARG A 609 -8.34 78.95 4.63
N LEU A 610 -9.23 78.75 5.59
CA LEU A 610 -9.68 77.39 5.96
C LEU A 610 -10.37 76.69 4.77
N ASN A 611 -11.13 77.44 3.97
CA ASN A 611 -11.73 76.93 2.74
C ASN A 611 -10.67 76.58 1.68
N THR A 612 -9.70 77.45 1.42
CA THR A 612 -8.59 77.18 0.50
C THR A 612 -7.71 76.00 0.97
N LEU A 613 -7.53 75.84 2.28
CA LEU A 613 -6.79 74.71 2.85
C LEU A 613 -7.53 73.38 2.64
N ALA A 614 -8.84 73.36 2.83
CA ALA A 614 -9.62 72.16 2.53
C ALA A 614 -9.63 71.85 1.02
N GLU A 615 -9.72 72.87 0.17
CA GLU A 615 -9.66 72.73 -1.29
C GLU A 615 -8.32 72.17 -1.77
N THR A 616 -7.21 72.76 -1.33
CA THR A 616 -5.86 72.25 -1.62
C THR A 616 -5.64 70.81 -1.13
N LEU A 617 -6.24 70.42 -0.01
CA LEU A 617 -6.15 69.04 0.49
C LEU A 617 -6.93 68.07 -0.41
N VAL A 618 -8.15 68.43 -0.81
CA VAL A 618 -9.02 67.63 -1.71
C VAL A 618 -8.45 67.54 -3.13
N ASP A 619 -7.72 68.55 -3.58
CA ASP A 619 -7.02 68.58 -4.87
C ASP A 619 -5.68 67.83 -4.85
N SER A 620 -5.21 67.39 -3.67
CA SER A 620 -3.99 66.60 -3.58
C SER A 620 -4.13 65.26 -4.32
N PRO A 621 -3.08 64.77 -5.00
CA PRO A 621 -3.13 63.51 -5.75
C PRO A 621 -3.57 62.30 -4.92
N ALA A 622 -3.38 62.37 -3.59
CA ALA A 622 -3.79 61.33 -2.65
C ALA A 622 -5.32 61.24 -2.46
N LEU A 623 -6.05 62.37 -2.53
CA LEU A 623 -7.50 62.43 -2.29
C LEU A 623 -8.34 62.56 -3.55
N GLN A 624 -7.72 62.83 -4.72
CA GLN A 624 -8.41 62.92 -6.01
C GLN A 624 -9.22 61.68 -6.40
N LYS A 625 -8.82 60.50 -5.90
CA LYS A 625 -9.45 59.21 -6.22
C LYS A 625 -10.70 58.91 -5.37
N ILE A 626 -11.01 59.72 -4.36
CA ILE A 626 -12.13 59.50 -3.45
C ILE A 626 -13.43 60.01 -4.09
N PRO A 627 -14.52 59.22 -4.08
CA PRO A 627 -15.79 59.63 -4.66
C PRO A 627 -16.47 60.74 -3.83
N ASN A 628 -17.28 61.56 -4.50
CA ASN A 628 -18.05 62.65 -3.88
C ASN A 628 -17.18 63.71 -3.19
N ARG A 629 -16.41 64.43 -4.02
CA ARG A 629 -15.41 65.44 -3.60
C ARG A 629 -16.03 66.59 -2.80
N ASP A 630 -17.27 66.95 -3.09
CA ASP A 630 -17.98 68.02 -2.38
C ASP A 630 -18.28 67.62 -0.94
N ALA A 631 -18.77 66.40 -0.72
CA ALA A 631 -18.98 65.86 0.63
C ALA A 631 -17.66 65.71 1.40
N LEU A 632 -16.58 65.30 0.72
CA LEU A 632 -15.24 65.20 1.32
C LEU A 632 -14.69 66.58 1.71
N LYS A 633 -14.87 67.61 0.87
CA LYS A 633 -14.44 68.99 1.15
C LYS A 633 -15.13 69.54 2.39
N ILE A 634 -16.45 69.39 2.49
CA ILE A 634 -17.24 69.83 3.65
C ILE A 634 -16.83 69.03 4.90
N TYR A 635 -16.59 67.72 4.75
CA TYR A 635 -16.12 66.87 5.86
C TYR A 635 -14.76 67.33 6.40
N ILE A 636 -13.80 67.64 5.52
CA ILE A 636 -12.47 68.14 5.90
C ILE A 636 -12.57 69.50 6.59
N GLN A 637 -13.41 70.41 6.09
CA GLN A 637 -13.64 71.72 6.71
C GLN A 637 -14.20 71.60 8.14
N LEU A 638 -15.20 70.74 8.32
CA LEU A 638 -15.80 70.49 9.64
C LEU A 638 -14.84 69.77 10.58
N TYR A 639 -14.03 68.84 10.06
CA TYR A 639 -13.01 68.17 10.86
C TYR A 639 -11.88 69.13 11.28
N MET A 640 -11.43 70.02 10.39
CA MET A 640 -10.50 71.09 10.76
C MET A 640 -11.10 72.02 11.82
N ALA A 641 -12.36 72.42 11.68
CA ALA A 641 -13.06 73.22 12.70
C ALA A 641 -13.17 72.47 14.04
N LYS A 642 -13.48 71.17 14.03
CA LYS A 642 -13.51 70.31 15.23
C LYS A 642 -12.14 70.29 15.94
N LEU A 643 -11.06 70.10 15.19
CA LEU A 643 -9.69 70.12 15.73
C LEU A 643 -9.31 71.47 16.34
N LEU A 644 -9.78 72.59 15.78
CA LEU A 644 -9.51 73.93 16.30
C LEU A 644 -10.31 74.25 17.58
N LEU A 645 -11.42 73.56 17.82
CA LEU A 645 -12.24 73.68 19.04
C LEU A 645 -11.68 72.86 20.21
N GLU A 646 -10.93 71.77 19.94
CA GLU A 646 -10.31 70.94 20.97
C GLU A 646 -9.20 71.69 21.74
N GLU A 647 -9.28 71.74 23.08
CA GLU A 647 -8.36 72.51 23.95
C GLU A 647 -6.89 72.10 23.84
N SER A 648 -6.60 70.91 23.32
CA SER A 648 -5.25 70.36 23.17
C SER A 648 -4.50 70.89 21.94
N PHE A 649 -5.20 71.41 20.93
CA PHE A 649 -4.59 71.79 19.65
C PHE A 649 -3.78 73.10 19.74
N GLY A 650 -4.08 73.95 20.72
CA GLY A 650 -3.40 75.23 20.99
C GLY A 650 -2.16 75.15 21.89
N LYS A 651 -1.80 73.97 22.42
CA LYS A 651 -0.63 73.80 23.31
C LYS A 651 0.71 73.63 22.58
N ILE A 652 0.75 73.71 21.26
CA ILE A 652 1.99 73.63 20.44
C ILE A 652 2.85 74.90 20.58
#